data_AF-A0A2H1W1D8-F1
#
_entry.id   AF-A0A2H1W1D8-F1
#
_cell.length_a   1.000
_cell.length_b   1.000
_cell.length_c   1.000
_cell.angle_alpha   90.00
_cell.angle_beta   90.00
_cell.angle_gamma   90.00
#
_symmetry.space_group_name_H-M   'P 1'
#
loop_
_entity.id
_entity.type
_entity.pdbx_description
1 polymer ?
#
loop_
_entity_poly.entity_id
_entity_poly.type
_entity_poly.pdbx_seq_one_letter_code
_entity_poly.pdbx_strand_id
1 'polypeptide(L)'
;NGIVDNLTPLGIKCFGPTKAGARIEADKDWSKSFMNKYQIPTARHKSFTDAAAAKEFINTAPFPALVVKASGLAAGKGVVVAANKEEACQAVDEILTDAKYGAAGQVVVIEELLEGDEVSILAFTDGETVSMMPPAQDHKRVGDGDTGPNTGGMGAYCPCPLITPDQLLDVKEQVLQRAVDGLKAEGIKYVGVLYAGMMVTKSGPMTLEFNCRFGDPETQVLMTLLETDLYKIFKACVEGTLRQIQVTWNTKLSAVGVVIASKGYPETSTKGCVISGLTQVQCTPGLVVFHSGVARGANGSLVTWGGRVLLVCARAGSLRAAAAAATAAAGQVDFPGAHYRKDIAHRAFSNMYASDKERKYNRLTPYNSLPRINGLSYLQSGVDIDAAATLVRQIEPIATATHRRGVLGRLGCYSGLFQLSAMDPSLKDPVLVQGTDGVGTKLKIAEMMQKYDTLGQDLVAMCVNDILCAGAEPFAFLDYMACGRLQVDVATTIVKGIADACTLSGCALLGGETAEMPSMYEIGKYDLAGFAVGVVDNLKQLPRTKEIRPGDVVLALPSTGVHSNGYSLVQKIMMETGHRYNEPAAFSTTNKSYGEEFLVPTGIYVKALLPAIKKQLIKGLAHITGGGLLENIPRILPPGIKVKLDATKFNIKPVFGWLQAKGVVSDFEMLRTFNCGVGMVVIVDPVCVKELLDSVDEEIAVVGVVEAMGKEGGHQVVVENFKEAMHPLTSPYVAGDRASPQKSLSYKDSGVDIEAGDSLVSLIKPLARSTSRSGVLGGLGGFGGCFQLKAVEEEYKDPVLVLAADGVGTKLKIAQKINQHSTIGIDLVAMCVNDILCNGAAPLTFLDYFACGSLDVNVARNVVSGVAEGCRQSSAALIGGETAEMPGMYEPGVYDIAGFALGVVERSHILPKINDIAVGDIIIGLPSNGVHSNGFSLIHKLMKKSGLTLNDKAPFSKEGLTLGEELIKPTRIYVRSVLPALRSGRVKAVAHITGGGLLENIPRVIPPAVRARLNAHWWHVH
;
A
#
# COMPACT_ATOMS: atom_id res chain seq x y z
N ASN A 1 -31.23 8.75 -39.95
CA ASN A 1 -32.02 8.04 -40.99
C ASN A 1 -32.55 6.65 -40.59
N GLY A 2 -32.38 6.17 -39.35
CA GLY A 2 -33.18 5.05 -38.85
C GLY A 2 -33.04 3.73 -39.61
N ILE A 3 -31.81 3.21 -39.76
CA ILE A 3 -31.61 1.94 -40.47
C ILE A 3 -32.39 0.78 -39.81
N VAL A 4 -32.56 0.86 -38.49
CA VAL A 4 -33.33 -0.11 -37.69
C VAL A 4 -34.80 -0.15 -38.10
N ASP A 5 -35.41 0.98 -38.44
CA ASP A 5 -36.81 1.05 -38.88
C ASP A 5 -37.01 0.33 -40.22
N ASN A 6 -35.97 0.27 -41.06
CA ASN A 6 -36.02 -0.42 -42.35
C ASN A 6 -35.72 -1.92 -42.23
N LEU A 7 -34.82 -2.30 -41.31
CA LEU A 7 -34.37 -3.69 -41.15
C LEU A 7 -35.31 -4.53 -40.27
N THR A 8 -35.94 -3.92 -39.26
CA THR A 8 -36.83 -4.64 -38.33
C THR A 8 -38.04 -5.28 -39.02
N PRO A 9 -38.76 -4.61 -39.95
CA PRO A 9 -39.85 -5.22 -40.71
C PRO A 9 -39.42 -6.42 -41.57
N LEU A 10 -38.12 -6.52 -41.90
CA LEU A 10 -37.54 -7.64 -42.65
C LEU A 10 -37.11 -8.81 -41.74
N GLY A 11 -37.42 -8.75 -40.44
CA GLY A 11 -37.06 -9.78 -39.46
C GLY A 11 -35.59 -9.75 -39.03
N ILE A 12 -34.83 -8.72 -39.40
CA ILE A 12 -33.42 -8.57 -39.03
C ILE A 12 -33.34 -7.94 -37.64
N LYS A 13 -32.74 -8.68 -36.70
CA LYS A 13 -32.45 -8.21 -35.34
C LYS A 13 -31.36 -7.13 -35.38
N CYS A 14 -31.67 -5.93 -34.90
CA CYS A 14 -30.74 -4.79 -34.94
C CYS A 14 -30.40 -4.27 -33.54
N PHE A 15 -29.10 -4.12 -33.27
CA PHE A 15 -28.58 -3.40 -32.11
C PHE A 15 -28.34 -1.94 -32.50
N GLY A 16 -29.22 -1.04 -32.06
CA GLY A 16 -29.19 0.38 -32.38
C GLY A 16 -30.59 1.01 -32.29
N PRO A 17 -30.69 2.33 -32.19
CA PRO A 17 -31.97 3.01 -32.02
C PRO A 17 -32.76 3.09 -33.33
N THR A 18 -34.08 3.17 -33.20
CA THR A 18 -34.98 3.62 -34.26
C THR A 18 -34.75 5.11 -34.58
N LYS A 19 -35.33 5.60 -35.69
CA LYS A 19 -35.33 7.02 -36.06
C LYS A 19 -35.90 7.88 -34.94
N ALA A 20 -36.95 7.39 -34.27
CA ALA A 20 -37.55 8.05 -33.12
C ALA A 20 -36.59 8.11 -31.92
N GLY A 21 -35.91 7.00 -31.60
CA GLY A 21 -34.90 6.95 -30.52
C GLY A 21 -33.68 7.82 -30.80
N ALA A 22 -33.20 7.85 -32.04
CA ALA A 22 -32.06 8.67 -32.46
C ALA A 22 -32.34 10.19 -32.37
N ARG A 23 -33.60 10.60 -32.19
CA ARG A 23 -33.98 12.00 -32.01
C ARG A 23 -33.31 12.63 -30.79
N ILE A 24 -33.04 11.86 -29.72
CA ILE A 24 -32.37 12.36 -28.51
C ILE A 24 -30.97 12.92 -28.76
N GLU A 25 -30.32 12.49 -29.84
CA GLU A 25 -29.05 13.06 -30.33
C GLU A 25 -29.27 14.07 -31.47
N ALA A 26 -30.16 13.75 -32.41
CA ALA A 26 -30.28 14.48 -33.67
C ALA A 26 -31.00 15.85 -33.56
N ASP A 27 -31.77 16.07 -32.50
CA ASP A 27 -32.58 17.28 -32.26
C ASP A 27 -32.34 17.77 -30.83
N LYS A 28 -31.47 18.79 -30.68
CA LYS A 28 -31.03 19.27 -29.36
C LYS A 28 -32.13 19.99 -28.60
N ASP A 29 -33.02 20.71 -29.29
CA ASP A 29 -34.18 21.35 -28.69
C ASP A 29 -35.12 20.31 -28.06
N TRP A 30 -35.43 19.25 -28.83
CA TRP A 30 -36.22 18.14 -28.30
C TRP A 30 -35.51 17.41 -27.16
N SER A 31 -34.21 17.13 -27.29
CA SER A 31 -33.40 16.47 -26.25
C SER A 31 -33.42 17.22 -24.92
N LYS A 32 -33.31 18.55 -24.97
CA LYS A 32 -33.38 19.43 -23.81
C LYS A 32 -34.78 19.50 -23.19
N SER A 33 -35.80 19.58 -24.02
CA SER A 33 -37.20 19.49 -23.58
C SER A 33 -37.51 18.14 -22.92
N PHE A 34 -36.99 17.05 -23.48
CA PHE A 34 -37.08 15.69 -22.95
C PHE A 34 -36.40 15.58 -21.58
N MET A 35 -35.16 16.08 -21.45
CA MET A 35 -34.45 16.07 -20.17
C MET A 35 -35.21 16.84 -19.09
N ASN A 36 -35.75 18.03 -19.40
CA ASN A 36 -36.60 18.77 -18.45
C ASN A 36 -37.86 18.00 -18.06
N LYS A 37 -38.59 17.44 -19.03
CA LYS A 37 -39.85 16.71 -18.80
C LYS A 37 -39.65 15.53 -17.85
N TYR A 38 -38.57 14.79 -18.02
CA TYR A 38 -38.26 13.62 -17.20
C TYR A 38 -37.32 13.91 -16.03
N GLN A 39 -37.02 15.18 -15.73
CA GLN A 39 -36.16 15.58 -14.61
C GLN A 39 -34.75 14.97 -14.66
N ILE A 40 -34.16 14.93 -15.85
CA ILE A 40 -32.75 14.58 -16.07
C ILE A 40 -31.93 15.86 -15.89
N PRO A 41 -30.92 15.88 -15.00
CA PRO A 41 -30.10 17.07 -14.75
C PRO A 41 -29.43 17.59 -16.04
N THR A 42 -29.69 18.84 -16.42
CA THR A 42 -29.08 19.48 -17.60
C THR A 42 -28.96 20.99 -17.42
N ALA A 43 -28.13 21.64 -18.25
CA ALA A 43 -27.94 23.08 -18.23
C ALA A 43 -29.27 23.83 -18.43
N ARG A 44 -29.44 24.97 -17.75
CA ARG A 44 -30.54 25.90 -18.03
C ARG A 44 -30.44 26.36 -19.48
N HIS A 45 -31.55 26.38 -20.20
CA HIS A 45 -31.54 26.64 -21.64
C HIS A 45 -32.85 27.25 -22.12
N LYS A 46 -32.82 27.82 -23.33
CA LYS A 46 -34.00 28.21 -24.10
C LYS A 46 -33.69 28.18 -25.59
N SER A 47 -34.69 27.86 -26.40
CA SER A 47 -34.56 27.72 -27.85
C SER A 47 -35.25 28.86 -28.58
N PHE A 48 -34.69 29.25 -29.73
CA PHE A 48 -35.14 30.42 -30.51
C PHE A 48 -35.06 30.16 -32.02
N THR A 49 -36.00 30.73 -32.75
CA THR A 49 -35.98 30.84 -34.22
C THR A 49 -35.73 32.28 -34.69
N ASP A 50 -35.78 33.26 -33.77
CA ASP A 50 -35.58 34.67 -34.03
C ASP A 50 -34.28 35.16 -33.39
N ALA A 51 -33.42 35.79 -34.19
CA ALA A 51 -32.10 36.21 -33.75
C ALA A 51 -32.15 37.37 -32.74
N ALA A 52 -33.13 38.29 -32.84
CA ALA A 52 -33.24 39.42 -31.92
C ALA A 52 -33.64 38.95 -30.51
N ALA A 53 -34.65 38.07 -30.42
CA ALA A 53 -35.08 37.46 -29.17
C ALA A 53 -34.00 36.59 -28.52
N ALA A 54 -33.21 35.87 -29.34
CA ALA A 54 -32.07 35.08 -28.86
C ALA A 54 -30.98 35.96 -28.23
N LYS A 55 -30.62 37.09 -28.87
CA LYS A 55 -29.64 38.05 -28.33
C LYS A 55 -30.16 38.77 -27.09
N GLU A 56 -31.44 39.12 -27.05
CA GLU A 56 -32.05 39.71 -25.85
C GLU A 56 -31.97 38.74 -24.66
N PHE A 57 -32.24 37.45 -24.88
CA PHE A 57 -32.08 36.43 -23.86
C PHE A 57 -30.64 36.31 -23.35
N ILE A 58 -29.63 36.30 -24.24
CA ILE A 58 -28.21 36.28 -23.85
C ILE A 58 -27.87 37.48 -22.95
N ASN A 59 -28.42 38.66 -23.28
CA ASN A 59 -28.15 39.89 -22.56
C ASN A 59 -28.84 39.95 -21.18
N THR A 60 -30.04 39.40 -21.06
CA THR A 60 -30.90 39.53 -19.87
C THR A 60 -30.92 38.31 -18.94
N ALA A 61 -30.44 37.14 -19.38
CA ALA A 61 -30.48 35.92 -18.59
C ALA A 61 -29.77 36.08 -17.23
N PRO A 62 -30.31 35.51 -16.13
CA PRO A 62 -29.72 35.58 -14.80
C PRO A 62 -28.52 34.61 -14.62
N PHE A 63 -27.94 34.14 -15.72
CA PHE A 63 -26.86 33.17 -15.77
C PHE A 63 -26.03 33.36 -17.05
N PRO A 64 -24.80 32.82 -17.13
CA PRO A 64 -23.95 32.99 -18.31
C PRO A 64 -24.47 32.16 -19.48
N ALA A 65 -25.41 32.71 -20.24
CA ALA A 65 -25.97 32.14 -21.46
C ALA A 65 -24.99 32.24 -22.65
N LEU A 66 -23.87 31.52 -22.56
CA LEU A 66 -22.70 31.66 -23.46
C LEU A 66 -22.47 30.44 -24.36
N VAL A 67 -23.30 29.40 -24.27
CA VAL A 67 -23.20 28.22 -25.13
C VAL A 67 -24.32 28.26 -26.17
N VAL A 68 -23.95 28.38 -27.45
CA VAL A 68 -24.88 28.54 -28.57
C VAL A 68 -24.78 27.31 -29.46
N LYS A 69 -25.88 26.56 -29.62
CA LYS A 69 -25.92 25.31 -30.38
C LYS A 69 -26.96 25.37 -31.49
N ALA A 70 -26.62 24.90 -32.69
CA ALA A 70 -27.60 24.61 -33.71
C ALA A 70 -28.40 23.35 -33.31
N SER A 71 -29.74 23.40 -33.39
CA SER A 71 -30.59 22.31 -32.90
C SER A 71 -30.37 21.00 -33.68
N GLY A 72 -30.27 21.09 -35.01
CA GLY A 72 -30.06 19.93 -35.87
C GLY A 72 -28.61 19.42 -35.90
N LEU A 73 -28.40 18.32 -36.64
CA LEU A 73 -27.07 17.78 -36.93
C LEU A 73 -26.35 18.68 -37.95
N ALA A 74 -25.46 19.53 -37.47
CA ALA A 74 -24.60 20.37 -38.31
C ALA A 74 -23.46 19.56 -38.94
N ALA A 75 -23.07 19.90 -40.17
CA ALA A 75 -21.79 19.46 -40.74
C ALA A 75 -20.65 20.24 -40.05
N GLY A 76 -19.87 19.55 -39.21
CA GLY A 76 -18.87 20.17 -38.33
C GLY A 76 -19.37 20.39 -36.90
N LYS A 77 -18.65 21.21 -36.11
CA LYS A 77 -19.02 21.50 -34.72
C LYS A 77 -20.13 22.54 -34.68
N GLY A 78 -21.39 22.10 -34.66
CA GLY A 78 -22.59 22.95 -34.50
C GLY A 78 -22.79 23.52 -33.08
N VAL A 79 -21.71 23.78 -32.35
CA VAL A 79 -21.69 24.30 -30.97
C VAL A 79 -20.59 25.35 -30.86
N VAL A 80 -20.96 26.54 -30.38
CA VAL A 80 -20.03 27.62 -30.03
C VAL A 80 -20.08 27.84 -28.53
N VAL A 81 -18.91 27.83 -27.88
CA VAL A 81 -18.74 28.19 -26.47
C VAL A 81 -18.06 29.55 -26.46
N ALA A 82 -18.85 30.61 -26.27
CA ALA A 82 -18.39 31.99 -26.37
C ALA A 82 -17.68 32.43 -25.08
N ALA A 83 -16.66 33.28 -25.23
CA ALA A 83 -15.94 33.88 -24.12
C ALA A 83 -16.73 35.02 -23.45
N ASN A 84 -17.65 35.67 -24.18
CA ASN A 84 -18.46 36.79 -23.71
C ASN A 84 -19.80 36.86 -24.46
N LYS A 85 -20.67 37.79 -24.04
CA LYS A 85 -22.02 37.95 -24.60
C LYS A 85 -21.98 38.41 -26.06
N GLU A 86 -20.98 39.20 -26.43
CA GLU A 86 -20.79 39.71 -27.78
C GLU A 86 -20.51 38.56 -28.76
N GLU A 87 -19.58 37.68 -28.42
CA GLU A 87 -19.26 36.48 -29.20
C GLU A 87 -20.43 35.49 -29.25
N ALA A 88 -21.20 35.35 -28.16
CA ALA A 88 -22.41 34.55 -28.16
C ALA A 88 -23.48 35.12 -29.11
N CYS A 89 -23.66 36.45 -29.11
CA CYS A 89 -24.56 37.13 -30.05
C CYS A 89 -24.10 36.98 -31.50
N GLN A 90 -22.79 37.05 -31.76
CA GLN A 90 -22.23 36.80 -33.08
C GLN A 90 -22.48 35.35 -33.54
N ALA A 91 -22.32 34.37 -32.65
CA ALA A 91 -22.63 32.97 -32.96
C ALA A 91 -24.12 32.76 -33.31
N VAL A 92 -25.03 33.52 -32.69
CA VAL A 92 -26.45 33.54 -33.04
C VAL A 92 -26.64 34.06 -34.46
N ASP A 93 -25.97 35.16 -34.83
CA ASP A 93 -26.03 35.70 -36.20
C ASP A 93 -25.51 34.70 -37.23
N GLU A 94 -24.37 34.08 -36.98
CA GLU A 94 -23.82 33.07 -37.88
C GLU A 94 -24.79 31.89 -38.11
N ILE A 95 -25.49 31.44 -37.05
CA ILE A 95 -26.36 30.27 -37.11
C ILE A 95 -27.73 30.60 -37.74
N LEU A 96 -28.38 31.67 -37.28
CA LEU A 96 -29.76 32.01 -37.68
C LEU A 96 -29.81 33.01 -38.85
N THR A 97 -28.99 34.06 -38.83
CA THR A 97 -29.03 35.14 -39.83
C THR A 97 -28.27 34.75 -41.09
N ASP A 98 -27.03 34.26 -40.93
CA ASP A 98 -26.15 33.87 -42.04
C ASP A 98 -26.42 32.43 -42.52
N ALA A 99 -27.34 31.72 -41.85
CA ALA A 99 -27.75 30.35 -42.17
C ALA A 99 -26.57 29.38 -42.36
N LYS A 100 -25.48 29.54 -41.58
CA LYS A 100 -24.21 28.79 -41.70
C LYS A 100 -24.39 27.27 -41.76
N TYR A 101 -25.42 26.74 -41.09
CA TYR A 101 -25.71 25.30 -41.05
C TYR A 101 -27.00 24.90 -41.79
N GLY A 102 -27.57 25.80 -42.61
CA GLY A 102 -28.81 25.56 -43.36
C GLY A 102 -29.96 25.14 -42.45
N ALA A 103 -30.70 24.09 -42.86
CA ALA A 103 -31.86 23.58 -42.12
C ALA A 103 -31.53 23.15 -40.68
N ALA A 104 -30.29 22.73 -40.39
CA ALA A 104 -29.88 22.34 -39.04
C ALA A 104 -29.77 23.52 -38.07
N GLY A 105 -29.65 24.75 -38.60
CA GLY A 105 -29.52 26.00 -37.84
C GLY A 105 -30.81 26.79 -37.65
N GLN A 106 -31.96 26.33 -38.17
CA GLN A 106 -33.25 27.07 -38.09
C GLN A 106 -33.74 27.31 -36.66
N VAL A 107 -33.27 26.49 -35.72
CA VAL A 107 -33.50 26.65 -34.28
C VAL A 107 -32.13 26.68 -33.62
N VAL A 108 -31.90 27.70 -32.79
CA VAL A 108 -30.72 27.80 -31.93
C VAL A 108 -31.11 27.52 -30.48
N VAL A 109 -30.32 26.70 -29.80
CA VAL A 109 -30.44 26.41 -28.37
C VAL A 109 -29.35 27.20 -27.65
N ILE A 110 -29.75 28.10 -26.75
CA ILE A 110 -28.84 28.86 -25.91
C ILE A 110 -28.85 28.25 -24.52
N GLU A 111 -27.67 27.85 -24.04
CA GLU A 111 -27.49 27.17 -22.74
C GLU A 111 -26.58 27.98 -21.81
N GLU A 112 -26.79 27.76 -20.51
CA GLU A 112 -25.83 28.11 -19.47
C GLU A 112 -24.46 27.48 -19.72
N LEU A 113 -23.41 28.27 -19.56
CA LEU A 113 -22.03 27.78 -19.50
C LEU A 113 -21.80 27.02 -18.20
N LEU A 114 -21.72 25.70 -18.29
CA LEU A 114 -21.38 24.84 -17.16
C LEU A 114 -19.85 24.79 -16.97
N GLU A 115 -19.42 25.03 -15.72
CA GLU A 115 -18.03 24.87 -15.31
C GLU A 115 -17.84 23.55 -14.56
N GLY A 116 -16.94 22.71 -15.05
CA GLY A 116 -16.66 21.42 -14.44
C GLY A 116 -15.69 20.58 -15.26
N ASP A 117 -15.63 19.31 -14.88
CA ASP A 117 -14.84 18.30 -15.58
C ASP A 117 -15.74 17.46 -16.50
N GLU A 118 -15.39 17.34 -17.78
CA GLU A 118 -16.17 16.53 -18.72
C GLU A 118 -15.92 15.03 -18.49
N VAL A 119 -16.99 14.24 -18.41
CA VAL A 119 -16.93 12.78 -18.24
C VAL A 119 -17.91 12.12 -19.21
N SER A 120 -17.52 10.96 -19.74
CA SER A 120 -18.31 10.17 -20.69
C SER A 120 -18.82 8.92 -20.00
N ILE A 121 -20.14 8.77 -19.93
CA ILE A 121 -20.78 7.58 -19.34
C ILE A 121 -21.64 6.91 -20.40
N LEU A 122 -21.31 5.66 -20.74
CA LEU A 122 -22.04 4.88 -21.73
C LEU A 122 -22.81 3.77 -21.03
N ALA A 123 -23.88 3.28 -21.65
CA ALA A 123 -24.58 2.09 -21.17
C ALA A 123 -25.15 1.27 -22.31
N PHE A 124 -25.18 -0.06 -22.10
CA PHE A 124 -26.00 -0.97 -22.90
C PHE A 124 -27.44 -0.92 -22.40
N THR A 125 -28.41 -0.94 -23.31
CA THR A 125 -29.82 -1.05 -22.96
C THR A 125 -30.63 -1.85 -23.97
N ASP A 126 -31.64 -2.56 -23.46
CA ASP A 126 -32.66 -3.29 -24.22
C ASP A 126 -34.00 -2.53 -24.32
N GLY A 127 -34.03 -1.28 -23.86
CA GLY A 127 -35.21 -0.42 -23.77
C GLY A 127 -35.96 -0.53 -22.44
N GLU A 128 -35.47 -1.36 -21.51
CA GLU A 128 -36.00 -1.46 -20.15
C GLU A 128 -34.90 -1.43 -19.09
N THR A 129 -33.79 -2.13 -19.33
CA THR A 129 -32.67 -2.28 -18.40
C THR A 129 -31.48 -1.47 -18.87
N VAL A 130 -30.78 -0.82 -17.94
CA VAL A 130 -29.50 -0.15 -18.18
C VAL A 130 -28.36 -0.94 -17.55
N SER A 131 -27.37 -1.32 -18.37
CA SER A 131 -26.08 -1.83 -17.94
C SER A 131 -24.99 -0.79 -18.21
N MET A 132 -24.68 0.01 -17.20
CA MET A 132 -23.70 1.11 -17.26
C MET A 132 -22.27 0.57 -17.46
N MET A 133 -21.51 1.23 -18.34
CA MET A 133 -20.09 0.99 -18.56
C MET A 133 -19.23 1.79 -17.57
N PRO A 134 -17.97 1.40 -17.29
CA PRO A 134 -17.05 2.22 -16.51
C PRO A 134 -16.92 3.64 -17.09
N PRO A 135 -16.69 4.67 -16.25
CA PRO A 135 -16.58 6.04 -16.73
C PRO A 135 -15.29 6.23 -17.54
N ALA A 136 -15.38 7.00 -18.63
CA ALA A 136 -14.24 7.35 -19.46
C ALA A 136 -14.15 8.88 -19.65
N GLN A 137 -13.00 9.37 -20.09
CA GLN A 137 -12.87 10.76 -20.55
C GLN A 137 -11.99 10.79 -21.80
N ASP A 138 -12.43 11.58 -22.78
CA ASP A 138 -11.69 11.88 -24.00
C ASP A 138 -10.87 13.17 -23.89
N HIS A 139 -9.86 13.29 -24.75
CA HIS A 139 -8.98 14.45 -24.85
C HIS A 139 -9.17 15.12 -26.20
N LYS A 140 -10.02 16.15 -26.26
CA LYS A 140 -10.56 16.69 -27.52
C LYS A 140 -9.60 17.54 -28.35
N ARG A 141 -8.56 18.12 -27.76
CA ARG A 141 -7.67 19.11 -28.40
C ARG A 141 -6.42 18.43 -28.96
N VAL A 142 -5.86 18.97 -30.05
CA VAL A 142 -4.74 18.35 -30.78
C VAL A 142 -3.44 18.30 -29.98
N GLY A 143 -3.16 19.33 -29.18
CA GLY A 143 -1.90 19.49 -28.44
C GLY A 143 -2.00 19.16 -26.96
N ASP A 144 -0.84 18.93 -26.34
CA ASP A 144 -0.68 18.79 -24.90
C ASP A 144 -1.22 20.04 -24.17
N GLY A 145 -1.70 19.87 -22.93
CA GLY A 145 -2.28 20.95 -22.13
C GLY A 145 -3.60 21.49 -22.69
N ASP A 146 -4.31 20.68 -23.47
CA ASP A 146 -5.57 21.03 -24.16
C ASP A 146 -5.45 22.23 -25.12
N THR A 147 -4.29 22.36 -25.75
CA THR A 147 -3.98 23.44 -26.70
C THR A 147 -4.34 23.10 -28.15
N GLY A 148 -4.50 24.13 -28.97
CA GLY A 148 -4.77 23.99 -30.41
C GLY A 148 -6.24 23.71 -30.78
N PRO A 149 -6.54 23.41 -32.05
CA PRO A 149 -7.89 23.12 -32.51
C PRO A 149 -8.47 21.84 -31.87
N ASN A 150 -9.79 21.77 -31.80
CA ASN A 150 -10.50 20.60 -31.29
C ASN A 150 -10.68 19.57 -32.42
N THR A 151 -10.24 18.34 -32.18
CA THR A 151 -10.07 17.26 -33.16
C THR A 151 -11.10 16.13 -33.03
N GLY A 152 -12.09 16.28 -32.15
CA GLY A 152 -13.03 15.19 -31.86
C GLY A 152 -12.40 14.01 -31.08
N GLY A 153 -11.18 14.17 -30.55
CA GLY A 153 -10.54 13.22 -29.62
C GLY A 153 -9.17 12.72 -30.10
N MET A 154 -8.12 13.08 -29.36
CA MET A 154 -6.72 12.63 -29.50
C MET A 154 -6.35 11.47 -28.59
N GLY A 155 -7.30 10.97 -27.81
CA GLY A 155 -7.11 9.87 -26.88
C GLY A 155 -8.20 9.84 -25.83
N ALA A 156 -8.29 8.74 -25.12
CA ALA A 156 -9.22 8.56 -24.02
C ALA A 156 -8.60 7.66 -22.96
N TYR A 157 -9.23 7.60 -21.78
CA TYR A 157 -8.82 6.70 -20.72
C TYR A 157 -9.98 6.22 -19.87
N CYS A 158 -9.77 5.08 -19.22
CA CYS A 158 -10.73 4.41 -18.34
C CYS A 158 -9.98 3.63 -17.24
N PRO A 159 -10.45 3.63 -15.98
CA PRO A 159 -11.59 4.39 -15.47
C PRO A 159 -11.28 5.89 -15.32
N CYS A 160 -12.32 6.73 -15.37
CA CYS A 160 -12.24 8.17 -15.14
C CYS A 160 -12.54 8.52 -13.67
N PRO A 161 -11.54 8.96 -12.87
CA PRO A 161 -11.72 9.24 -11.45
C PRO A 161 -12.32 10.63 -11.17
N LEU A 162 -12.74 11.37 -12.20
CA LEU A 162 -13.31 12.72 -12.06
C LEU A 162 -14.76 12.70 -11.57
N ILE A 163 -15.38 11.53 -11.53
CA ILE A 163 -16.72 11.29 -11.02
C ILE A 163 -16.64 10.26 -9.88
N THR A 164 -17.31 10.53 -8.76
CA THR A 164 -17.26 9.65 -7.58
C THR A 164 -18.18 8.43 -7.75
N PRO A 165 -17.97 7.33 -6.97
CA PRO A 165 -18.89 6.19 -6.98
C PRO A 165 -20.35 6.56 -6.68
N ASP A 166 -20.59 7.47 -5.73
CA ASP A 166 -21.93 7.94 -5.40
C ASP A 166 -22.56 8.72 -6.56
N GLN A 167 -21.78 9.61 -7.19
CA GLN A 167 -22.22 10.33 -8.38
C GLN A 167 -22.48 9.39 -9.56
N LEU A 168 -21.74 8.28 -9.68
CA LEU A 168 -21.98 7.26 -10.71
C LEU A 168 -23.29 6.52 -10.48
N LEU A 169 -23.65 6.24 -9.21
CA LEU A 169 -24.96 5.68 -8.88
C LEU A 169 -26.07 6.66 -9.25
N ASP A 170 -25.90 7.95 -8.92
CA ASP A 170 -26.84 9.01 -9.32
C ASP A 170 -26.99 9.08 -10.85
N VAL A 171 -25.89 8.99 -11.61
CA VAL A 171 -25.95 8.98 -13.08
C VAL A 171 -26.67 7.74 -13.59
N LYS A 172 -26.42 6.57 -13.01
CA LYS A 172 -27.10 5.33 -13.42
C LYS A 172 -28.62 5.47 -13.27
N GLU A 173 -29.09 5.97 -12.14
CA GLU A 173 -30.51 6.03 -11.81
C GLU A 173 -31.20 7.27 -12.40
N GLN A 174 -30.63 8.46 -12.16
CA GLN A 174 -31.26 9.74 -12.47
C GLN A 174 -30.97 10.26 -13.88
N VAL A 175 -30.01 9.66 -14.60
CA VAL A 175 -29.70 10.05 -15.99
C VAL A 175 -30.02 8.91 -16.94
N LEU A 176 -29.31 7.79 -16.83
CA LEU A 176 -29.40 6.71 -17.82
C LEU A 176 -30.71 5.93 -17.73
N GLN A 177 -31.05 5.39 -16.56
CA GLN A 177 -32.30 4.64 -16.39
C GLN A 177 -33.52 5.54 -16.63
N ARG A 178 -33.51 6.75 -16.06
CA ARG A 178 -34.57 7.76 -16.27
C ARG A 178 -34.73 8.18 -17.74
N ALA A 179 -33.64 8.25 -18.52
CA ALA A 179 -33.72 8.49 -19.97
C ALA A 179 -34.37 7.31 -20.70
N VAL A 180 -34.01 6.07 -20.37
CA VAL A 180 -34.62 4.87 -20.97
C VAL A 180 -36.11 4.78 -20.61
N ASP A 181 -36.46 5.01 -19.34
CA ASP A 181 -37.84 5.01 -18.87
C ASP A 181 -38.67 6.13 -19.51
N GLY A 182 -38.07 7.32 -19.65
CA GLY A 182 -38.70 8.45 -20.33
C GLY A 182 -38.95 8.19 -21.81
N LEU A 183 -37.98 7.60 -22.52
CA LEU A 183 -38.16 7.19 -23.92
C LEU A 183 -39.27 6.16 -24.06
N LYS A 184 -39.32 5.17 -23.15
CA LYS A 184 -40.40 4.19 -23.08
C LYS A 184 -41.75 4.84 -22.85
N ALA A 185 -41.84 5.84 -21.98
CA ALA A 185 -43.06 6.61 -21.73
C ALA A 185 -43.54 7.42 -22.94
N GLU A 186 -42.63 7.85 -23.83
CA GLU A 186 -42.98 8.44 -25.15
C GLU A 186 -43.36 7.38 -26.21
N GLY A 187 -43.42 6.10 -25.84
CA GLY A 187 -43.66 4.99 -26.79
C GLY A 187 -42.45 4.63 -27.66
N ILE A 188 -41.24 5.07 -27.27
CA ILE A 188 -39.99 4.87 -28.01
C ILE A 188 -39.16 3.79 -27.33
N LYS A 189 -39.11 2.58 -27.91
CA LYS A 189 -38.19 1.54 -27.44
C LYS A 189 -36.77 1.83 -27.93
N TYR A 190 -35.85 2.07 -27.00
CA TYR A 190 -34.45 2.35 -27.29
C TYR A 190 -33.58 1.12 -27.02
N VAL A 191 -33.04 0.49 -28.06
CA VAL A 191 -32.12 -0.66 -27.95
C VAL A 191 -30.75 -0.21 -28.45
N GLY A 192 -29.67 -0.44 -27.70
CA GLY A 192 -28.32 -0.12 -28.15
C GLY A 192 -27.43 0.49 -27.08
N VAL A 193 -26.53 1.36 -27.51
CA VAL A 193 -25.67 2.16 -26.63
C VAL A 193 -26.28 3.54 -26.44
N LEU A 194 -26.57 3.89 -25.19
CA LEU A 194 -26.88 5.26 -24.79
C LEU A 194 -25.64 5.87 -24.15
N TYR A 195 -25.09 6.90 -24.78
CA TYR A 195 -23.96 7.68 -24.28
C TYR A 195 -24.51 8.96 -23.67
N ALA A 196 -24.16 9.25 -22.41
CA ALA A 196 -24.36 10.54 -21.77
C ALA A 196 -23.03 11.31 -21.68
N GLY A 197 -22.97 12.45 -22.37
CA GLY A 197 -21.89 13.42 -22.21
C GLY A 197 -22.19 14.28 -21.01
N MET A 198 -21.32 14.25 -20.00
CA MET A 198 -21.57 14.85 -18.70
C MET A 198 -20.56 15.94 -18.40
N MET A 199 -21.01 16.94 -17.65
CA MET A 199 -20.16 17.89 -16.94
C MET A 199 -20.32 17.63 -15.45
N VAL A 200 -19.24 17.24 -14.76
CA VAL A 200 -19.23 17.14 -13.29
C VAL A 200 -19.04 18.54 -12.73
N THR A 201 -20.16 19.17 -12.36
CA THR A 201 -20.20 20.52 -11.80
C THR A 201 -20.14 20.49 -10.26
N LYS A 202 -20.05 21.66 -9.62
CA LYS A 202 -20.11 21.79 -8.15
C LYS A 202 -21.41 21.26 -7.56
N SER A 203 -22.51 21.31 -8.31
CA SER A 203 -23.85 20.85 -7.90
C SER A 203 -24.12 19.39 -8.26
N GLY A 204 -23.14 18.69 -8.83
CA GLY A 204 -23.27 17.31 -9.28
C GLY A 204 -23.15 17.15 -10.80
N PRO A 205 -23.26 15.91 -11.30
CA PRO A 205 -23.21 15.59 -12.72
C PRO A 205 -24.40 16.19 -13.49
N MET A 206 -24.10 16.94 -14.55
CA MET A 206 -25.09 17.55 -15.43
C MET A 206 -24.93 17.00 -16.85
N THR A 207 -26.02 16.54 -17.46
CA THR A 207 -26.01 16.01 -18.83
C THR A 207 -25.94 17.16 -19.83
N LEU A 208 -24.85 17.17 -20.61
CA LEU A 208 -24.63 18.11 -21.71
C LEU A 208 -25.46 17.71 -22.93
N GLU A 209 -25.35 16.43 -23.31
CA GLU A 209 -25.99 15.83 -24.47
C GLU A 209 -26.05 14.30 -24.35
N PHE A 210 -26.94 13.67 -25.13
CA PHE A 210 -26.94 12.24 -25.37
C PHE A 210 -26.44 11.94 -26.77
N ASN A 211 -25.62 10.90 -26.90
CA ASN A 211 -25.22 10.32 -28.16
C ASN A 211 -25.80 8.90 -28.27
N CYS A 212 -26.18 8.52 -29.48
CA CYS A 212 -26.86 7.27 -29.77
C CYS A 212 -25.94 6.20 -30.39
N ARG A 213 -24.68 6.25 -29.98
CA ARG A 213 -23.59 5.44 -30.51
C ARG A 213 -22.49 5.30 -29.48
N PHE A 214 -21.61 4.36 -29.75
CA PHE A 214 -20.30 4.28 -29.12
C PHE A 214 -19.51 5.60 -29.28
N GLY A 215 -18.78 5.99 -28.24
CA GLY A 215 -17.88 7.15 -28.24
C GLY A 215 -16.58 6.86 -28.99
N ASP A 216 -15.96 7.86 -29.58
CA ASP A 216 -14.66 7.73 -30.23
C ASP A 216 -13.74 8.87 -29.78
N PRO A 217 -12.71 8.60 -28.95
CA PRO A 217 -12.01 7.31 -28.77
C PRO A 217 -12.33 6.50 -27.50
N GLU A 218 -13.40 6.80 -26.77
CA GLU A 218 -13.72 6.15 -25.48
C GLU A 218 -14.01 4.64 -25.63
N THR A 219 -14.60 4.23 -26.75
CA THR A 219 -14.95 2.82 -26.98
C THR A 219 -13.72 1.94 -27.08
N GLN A 220 -12.64 2.43 -27.68
CA GLN A 220 -11.40 1.70 -27.85
C GLN A 220 -10.81 1.32 -26.50
N VAL A 221 -10.82 2.24 -25.52
CA VAL A 221 -10.32 1.93 -24.17
C VAL A 221 -11.29 1.03 -23.40
N LEU A 222 -12.59 1.29 -23.47
CA LEU A 222 -13.62 0.50 -22.77
C LEU A 222 -13.61 -0.96 -23.23
N MET A 223 -13.62 -1.21 -24.53
CA MET A 223 -13.70 -2.57 -25.08
C MET A 223 -12.48 -3.43 -24.72
N THR A 224 -11.32 -2.84 -24.43
CA THR A 224 -10.17 -3.62 -23.95
C THR A 224 -10.31 -4.11 -22.51
N LEU A 225 -11.22 -3.52 -21.74
CA LEU A 225 -11.54 -3.89 -20.35
C LEU A 225 -12.81 -4.75 -20.24
N LEU A 226 -13.57 -4.96 -21.32
CA LEU A 226 -14.77 -5.78 -21.30
C LEU A 226 -14.41 -7.27 -21.21
N GLU A 227 -14.90 -7.97 -20.18
CA GLU A 227 -14.67 -9.42 -20.02
C GLU A 227 -15.83 -10.25 -20.59
N THR A 228 -17.05 -9.72 -20.48
CA THR A 228 -18.23 -10.36 -21.06
C THR A 228 -18.21 -10.25 -22.58
N ASP A 229 -18.41 -11.37 -23.26
CA ASP A 229 -18.47 -11.41 -24.72
C ASP A 229 -19.48 -10.41 -25.30
N LEU A 230 -19.01 -9.51 -26.17
CA LEU A 230 -19.81 -8.40 -26.72
C LEU A 230 -21.01 -8.89 -27.54
N TYR A 231 -20.88 -10.03 -28.23
CA TYR A 231 -21.99 -10.60 -28.99
C TYR A 231 -23.11 -11.07 -28.07
N LYS A 232 -22.79 -11.68 -26.91
CA LYS A 232 -23.80 -12.04 -25.90
C LYS A 232 -24.56 -10.82 -25.38
N ILE A 233 -23.86 -9.71 -25.16
CA ILE A 233 -24.48 -8.45 -24.74
C ILE A 233 -25.43 -7.92 -25.82
N PHE A 234 -24.97 -7.83 -27.07
CA PHE A 234 -25.80 -7.36 -28.19
C PHE A 234 -27.03 -8.23 -28.38
N LYS A 235 -26.86 -9.56 -28.31
CA LYS A 235 -27.97 -10.50 -28.39
C LYS A 235 -28.98 -10.27 -27.27
N ALA A 236 -28.53 -10.15 -26.02
CA ALA A 236 -29.41 -9.90 -24.87
C ALA A 236 -30.15 -8.55 -24.99
N CYS A 237 -29.47 -7.52 -25.51
CA CYS A 237 -30.09 -6.22 -25.78
C CYS A 237 -31.24 -6.32 -26.79
N VAL A 238 -31.03 -7.02 -27.91
CA VAL A 238 -32.05 -7.15 -28.94
C VAL A 238 -33.19 -8.10 -28.52
N GLU A 239 -32.90 -9.08 -27.67
CA GLU A 239 -33.88 -10.05 -27.17
C GLU A 239 -34.67 -9.57 -25.94
N GLY A 240 -34.30 -8.43 -25.33
CA GLY A 240 -34.98 -7.93 -24.13
C GLY A 240 -34.62 -8.72 -22.86
N THR A 241 -33.46 -9.35 -22.85
CA THR A 241 -33.00 -10.21 -21.75
C THR A 241 -31.74 -9.67 -21.09
N LEU A 242 -31.44 -8.37 -21.23
CA LEU A 242 -30.22 -7.77 -20.67
C LEU A 242 -30.17 -7.94 -19.14
N ARG A 243 -31.32 -7.88 -18.46
CA ARG A 243 -31.44 -8.12 -17.02
C ARG A 243 -30.97 -9.51 -16.57
N GLN A 244 -30.94 -10.49 -17.47
CA GLN A 244 -30.58 -11.88 -17.17
C GLN A 244 -29.06 -12.12 -17.29
N ILE A 245 -28.30 -11.16 -17.84
CA ILE A 245 -26.86 -11.26 -17.95
C ILE A 245 -26.18 -10.23 -17.04
N GLN A 246 -25.09 -10.64 -16.41
CA GLN A 246 -24.21 -9.73 -15.67
C GLN A 246 -23.06 -9.33 -16.59
N VAL A 247 -23.03 -8.06 -17.01
CA VAL A 247 -21.91 -7.51 -17.80
C VAL A 247 -20.74 -7.21 -16.87
N THR A 248 -19.66 -7.97 -17.02
CA THR A 248 -18.43 -7.83 -16.23
C THR A 248 -17.33 -7.11 -17.01
N TRP A 249 -16.57 -6.30 -16.28
CA TRP A 249 -15.43 -5.54 -16.75
C TRP A 249 -14.22 -5.88 -15.88
N ASN A 250 -13.03 -5.88 -16.47
CA ASN A 250 -11.79 -6.10 -15.75
C ASN A 250 -11.44 -4.86 -14.93
N THR A 251 -11.87 -4.84 -13.67
CA THR A 251 -11.64 -3.72 -12.74
C THR A 251 -10.23 -3.67 -12.17
N LYS A 252 -9.40 -4.69 -12.44
CA LYS A 252 -8.00 -4.75 -12.00
C LYS A 252 -7.07 -3.98 -12.95
N LEU A 253 -7.55 -3.62 -14.14
CA LEU A 253 -6.76 -2.94 -15.16
C LEU A 253 -7.35 -1.57 -15.47
N SER A 254 -6.47 -0.63 -15.80
CA SER A 254 -6.79 0.63 -16.46
C SER A 254 -6.38 0.57 -17.92
N ALA A 255 -7.09 1.30 -18.78
CA ALA A 255 -6.81 1.41 -20.20
C ALA A 255 -6.62 2.87 -20.60
N VAL A 256 -5.57 3.14 -21.38
CA VAL A 256 -5.29 4.47 -21.96
C VAL A 256 -5.02 4.31 -23.45
N GLY A 257 -5.72 5.10 -24.25
CA GLY A 257 -5.61 5.14 -25.71
C GLY A 257 -5.03 6.45 -26.18
N VAL A 258 -3.96 6.40 -26.96
CA VAL A 258 -3.31 7.57 -27.58
C VAL A 258 -3.54 7.53 -29.09
N VAL A 259 -4.14 8.57 -29.65
CA VAL A 259 -4.34 8.71 -31.10
C VAL A 259 -3.10 9.31 -31.76
N ILE A 260 -2.67 8.68 -32.84
CA ILE A 260 -1.62 9.16 -33.73
C ILE A 260 -2.27 9.73 -34.99
N ALA A 261 -2.04 11.02 -35.24
CA ALA A 261 -2.67 11.77 -36.32
C ALA A 261 -1.68 12.16 -37.43
N SER A 262 -2.20 12.31 -38.64
CA SER A 262 -1.46 12.77 -39.82
C SER A 262 -1.20 14.27 -39.78
N LYS A 263 -0.08 14.73 -40.33
CA LYS A 263 0.23 16.16 -40.50
C LYS A 263 -0.96 16.93 -41.08
N GLY A 264 -1.23 18.09 -40.50
CA GLY A 264 -2.29 19.01 -40.92
C GLY A 264 -3.66 18.76 -40.28
N TYR A 265 -3.84 17.66 -39.54
CA TYR A 265 -5.08 17.38 -38.79
C TYR A 265 -5.31 18.42 -37.68
N PRO A 266 -6.54 18.93 -37.45
CA PRO A 266 -7.83 18.51 -38.03
C PRO A 266 -8.25 19.17 -39.34
N GLU A 267 -7.55 20.19 -39.83
CA GLU A 267 -7.96 20.96 -41.01
C GLU A 267 -7.71 20.21 -42.33
N THR A 268 -6.59 19.49 -42.41
CA THR A 268 -6.17 18.69 -43.56
C THR A 268 -5.62 17.34 -43.09
N SER A 269 -5.24 16.45 -44.01
CA SER A 269 -4.55 15.19 -43.65
C SER A 269 -3.63 14.73 -44.77
N THR A 270 -2.36 14.49 -44.45
CA THR A 270 -1.42 13.87 -45.39
C THR A 270 -1.75 12.39 -45.57
N LYS A 271 -1.99 11.97 -46.81
CA LYS A 271 -2.31 10.59 -47.19
C LYS A 271 -1.16 9.93 -47.94
N GLY A 272 -1.12 8.60 -47.93
CA GLY A 272 -0.15 7.78 -48.68
C GLY A 272 1.20 7.60 -47.98
N CYS A 273 1.38 8.09 -46.76
CA CYS A 273 2.61 7.91 -45.99
C CYS A 273 2.69 6.49 -45.42
N VAL A 274 3.78 5.77 -45.69
CA VAL A 274 4.02 4.42 -45.14
C VAL A 274 4.14 4.49 -43.62
N ILE A 275 3.40 3.61 -42.94
CA ILE A 275 3.39 3.47 -41.49
C ILE A 275 4.39 2.39 -41.08
N SER A 276 5.34 2.73 -40.20
CA SER A 276 6.35 1.80 -39.65
C SER A 276 6.15 1.58 -38.15
N GLY A 277 6.88 0.62 -37.55
CA GLY A 277 6.86 0.35 -36.11
C GLY A 277 5.66 -0.45 -35.57
N LEU A 278 4.61 -0.65 -36.38
CA LEU A 278 3.39 -1.35 -35.98
C LEU A 278 3.61 -2.78 -35.47
N THR A 279 4.46 -3.57 -36.16
CA THR A 279 4.70 -4.97 -35.79
C THR A 279 5.28 -5.11 -34.38
N GLN A 280 6.18 -4.20 -33.99
CA GLN A 280 6.78 -4.21 -32.65
C GLN A 280 5.76 -3.91 -31.57
N VAL A 281 4.89 -2.91 -31.82
CA VAL A 281 3.83 -2.53 -30.89
C VAL A 281 2.80 -3.66 -30.75
N GLN A 282 2.40 -4.28 -31.86
CA GLN A 282 1.39 -5.36 -31.88
C GLN A 282 1.89 -6.67 -31.22
N CYS A 283 3.19 -6.95 -31.24
CA CYS A 283 3.77 -8.11 -30.56
C CYS A 283 3.94 -7.92 -29.04
N THR A 284 3.72 -6.71 -28.51
CA THR A 284 3.92 -6.41 -27.09
C THR A 284 2.67 -6.81 -26.28
N PRO A 285 2.79 -7.69 -25.27
CA PRO A 285 1.66 -8.06 -24.42
C PRO A 285 1.01 -6.85 -23.75
N GLY A 286 -0.33 -6.80 -23.75
CA GLY A 286 -1.09 -5.72 -23.11
C GLY A 286 -1.32 -4.47 -23.97
N LEU A 287 -0.75 -4.41 -25.18
CA LEU A 287 -1.03 -3.35 -26.17
C LEU A 287 -2.04 -3.81 -27.22
N VAL A 288 -2.90 -2.88 -27.64
CA VAL A 288 -3.87 -3.08 -28.73
C VAL A 288 -3.81 -1.88 -29.66
N VAL A 289 -3.68 -2.12 -30.96
CA VAL A 289 -3.66 -1.06 -31.98
C VAL A 289 -4.97 -1.08 -32.76
N PHE A 290 -5.67 0.05 -32.77
CA PHE A 290 -6.89 0.25 -33.56
C PHE A 290 -6.58 1.07 -34.82
N HIS A 291 -7.08 0.61 -35.96
CA HIS A 291 -6.84 1.23 -37.26
C HIS A 291 -8.02 2.13 -37.63
N SER A 292 -7.74 3.39 -37.96
CA SER A 292 -8.76 4.39 -38.33
C SER A 292 -8.52 4.86 -39.77
N GLY A 293 -7.75 5.93 -39.97
CA GLY A 293 -7.39 6.44 -41.28
C GLY A 293 -6.20 5.70 -41.90
N VAL A 294 -6.34 4.39 -42.17
CA VAL A 294 -5.31 3.55 -42.78
C VAL A 294 -5.82 2.93 -44.08
N ALA A 295 -4.98 2.86 -45.11
CA ALA A 295 -5.23 2.12 -46.35
C ALA A 295 -4.08 1.16 -46.68
N ARG A 296 -4.28 0.27 -47.64
CA ARG A 296 -3.21 -0.56 -48.21
C ARG A 296 -2.58 0.16 -49.41
N GLY A 297 -1.27 0.36 -49.38
CA GLY A 297 -0.49 0.89 -50.50
C GLY A 297 -0.24 -0.15 -51.60
N ALA A 298 0.37 0.30 -52.70
CA ALA A 298 0.58 -0.52 -53.91
C ALA A 298 1.42 -1.79 -53.69
N ASN A 299 2.27 -1.82 -52.66
CA ASN A 299 3.11 -2.96 -52.27
C ASN A 299 2.55 -3.74 -51.07
N GLY A 300 1.28 -3.51 -50.68
CA GLY A 300 0.65 -4.15 -49.52
C GLY A 300 0.99 -3.52 -48.17
N SER A 301 1.87 -2.52 -48.12
CA SER A 301 2.18 -1.76 -46.89
C SER A 301 0.97 -0.98 -46.38
N LEU A 302 0.94 -0.70 -45.08
CA LEU A 302 -0.08 0.17 -44.49
C LEU A 302 0.33 1.63 -44.65
N VAL A 303 -0.58 2.46 -45.17
CA VAL A 303 -0.36 3.89 -45.42
C VAL A 303 -1.41 4.75 -44.75
N THR A 304 -1.08 6.01 -44.43
CA THR A 304 -2.06 6.99 -43.92
C THR A 304 -3.15 7.28 -44.96
N TRP A 305 -4.40 7.41 -44.52
CA TRP A 305 -5.55 7.68 -45.41
C TRP A 305 -6.60 8.61 -44.80
N GLY A 306 -6.39 9.07 -43.56
CA GLY A 306 -7.25 10.01 -42.87
C GLY A 306 -6.51 10.76 -41.76
N GLY A 307 -7.24 11.66 -41.10
CA GLY A 307 -6.70 12.54 -40.06
C GLY A 307 -6.22 11.82 -38.81
N ARG A 308 -7.11 11.07 -38.14
CA ARG A 308 -6.75 10.12 -37.07
C ARG A 308 -6.34 8.81 -37.73
N VAL A 309 -5.06 8.46 -37.64
CA VAL A 309 -4.50 7.31 -38.38
C VAL A 309 -4.66 6.04 -37.54
N LEU A 310 -4.17 6.06 -36.31
CA LEU A 310 -4.15 4.92 -35.40
C LEU A 310 -4.50 5.35 -33.98
N LEU A 311 -4.98 4.41 -33.16
CA LEU A 311 -4.99 4.54 -31.71
C LEU A 311 -4.22 3.38 -31.09
N VAL A 312 -3.25 3.71 -30.25
CA VAL A 312 -2.49 2.72 -29.47
C VAL A 312 -3.06 2.71 -28.05
N CYS A 313 -3.67 1.59 -27.66
CA CYS A 313 -4.25 1.38 -26.35
C CYS A 313 -3.35 0.47 -25.52
N ALA A 314 -3.01 0.88 -24.30
CA ALA A 314 -2.30 0.04 -23.35
C ALA A 314 -3.18 -0.28 -22.15
N ARG A 315 -3.06 -1.51 -21.65
CA ARG A 315 -3.65 -1.94 -20.37
C ARG A 315 -2.57 -2.19 -19.34
N ALA A 316 -2.79 -1.70 -18.12
CA ALA A 316 -1.88 -1.93 -17.00
C ALA A 316 -2.64 -1.88 -15.67
N GLY A 317 -2.01 -2.34 -14.58
CA GLY A 317 -2.60 -2.33 -13.24
C GLY A 317 -2.89 -0.93 -12.66
N SER A 318 -2.39 0.14 -13.30
CA SER A 318 -2.73 1.51 -12.94
C SER A 318 -2.88 2.41 -14.16
N LEU A 319 -3.68 3.48 -14.01
CA LEU A 319 -3.93 4.47 -15.05
C LEU A 319 -2.64 5.17 -15.50
N ARG A 320 -1.72 5.45 -14.57
CA ARG A 320 -0.40 6.05 -14.87
C ARG A 320 0.48 5.10 -15.68
N ALA A 321 0.53 3.82 -15.31
CA ALA A 321 1.29 2.81 -16.05
C ALA A 321 0.72 2.61 -17.47
N ALA A 322 -0.61 2.56 -17.60
CA ALA A 322 -1.28 2.47 -18.89
C ALA A 322 -0.99 3.71 -19.75
N ALA A 323 -1.04 4.92 -19.18
CA ALA A 323 -0.71 6.15 -19.91
C ALA A 323 0.76 6.20 -20.38
N ALA A 324 1.70 5.79 -19.51
CA ALA A 324 3.11 5.73 -19.86
C ALA A 324 3.37 4.71 -20.98
N ALA A 325 2.78 3.51 -20.87
CA ALA A 325 2.91 2.46 -21.88
C ALA A 325 2.28 2.85 -23.22
N ALA A 326 1.08 3.43 -23.21
CA ALA A 326 0.41 3.89 -24.43
C ALA A 326 1.19 5.01 -25.13
N THR A 327 1.69 5.98 -24.38
CA THR A 327 2.51 7.07 -24.92
C THR A 327 3.85 6.57 -25.46
N ALA A 328 4.53 5.67 -24.74
CA ALA A 328 5.79 5.08 -25.20
C ALA A 328 5.60 4.24 -26.47
N ALA A 329 4.50 3.49 -26.56
CA ALA A 329 4.15 2.70 -27.73
C ALA A 329 3.73 3.57 -28.92
N ALA A 330 2.99 4.67 -28.68
CA ALA A 330 2.67 5.64 -29.72
C ALA A 330 3.94 6.25 -30.33
N GLY A 331 4.99 6.47 -29.53
CA GLY A 331 6.29 6.94 -30.00
C GLY A 331 7.10 5.94 -30.83
N GLN A 332 6.71 4.67 -30.87
CA GLN A 332 7.35 3.65 -31.71
C GLN A 332 6.74 3.57 -33.11
N VAL A 333 5.53 4.10 -33.31
CA VAL A 333 4.87 4.13 -34.62
C VAL A 333 5.24 5.43 -35.32
N ASP A 334 5.76 5.32 -36.55
CA ASP A 334 6.23 6.47 -37.30
C ASP A 334 5.68 6.52 -38.72
N PHE A 335 5.45 7.76 -39.18
CA PHE A 335 5.19 8.14 -40.56
C PHE A 335 5.41 9.66 -40.70
N PRO A 336 5.77 10.17 -41.89
CA PRO A 336 6.03 11.59 -42.10
C PRO A 336 4.97 12.55 -41.52
N GLY A 337 5.37 13.28 -40.47
CA GLY A 337 4.52 14.26 -39.78
C GLY A 337 3.47 13.68 -38.84
N ALA A 338 3.67 12.44 -38.37
CA ALA A 338 2.94 11.87 -37.24
C ALA A 338 3.01 12.78 -36.01
N HIS A 339 1.89 12.97 -35.34
CA HIS A 339 1.83 13.66 -34.05
C HIS A 339 0.76 13.04 -33.15
N TYR A 340 1.00 13.10 -31.85
CA TYR A 340 0.13 12.58 -30.81
C TYR A 340 0.36 13.35 -29.51
N ARG A 341 -0.59 13.23 -28.57
CA ARG A 341 -0.47 13.82 -27.23
C ARG A 341 0.30 12.92 -26.28
N LYS A 342 1.10 13.54 -25.41
CA LYS A 342 1.89 12.85 -24.38
C LYS A 342 1.24 12.90 -23.00
N ASP A 343 0.13 13.63 -22.88
CA ASP A 343 -0.56 13.95 -21.63
C ASP A 343 -2.00 13.39 -21.57
N ILE A 344 -2.29 12.31 -22.32
CA ILE A 344 -3.56 11.60 -22.17
C ILE A 344 -3.68 11.09 -20.73
N ALA A 345 -4.86 11.25 -20.14
CA ALA A 345 -5.17 11.04 -18.73
C ALA A 345 -4.58 12.09 -17.75
N HIS A 346 -3.97 13.20 -18.22
CA HIS A 346 -3.42 14.21 -17.30
C HIS A 346 -4.45 14.78 -16.33
N ARG A 347 -5.72 14.95 -16.75
CA ARG A 347 -6.79 15.48 -15.89
C ARG A 347 -7.09 14.54 -14.72
N ALA A 348 -7.04 13.22 -14.94
CA ALA A 348 -7.14 12.23 -13.85
C ALA A 348 -5.97 12.39 -12.87
N PHE A 349 -4.78 12.67 -13.37
CA PHE A 349 -3.60 12.87 -12.53
C PHE A 349 -3.65 14.20 -11.78
N SER A 350 -4.18 15.26 -12.39
CA SER A 350 -4.40 16.56 -11.75
C SER A 350 -5.45 16.49 -10.64
N ASN A 351 -6.49 15.66 -10.78
CA ASN A 351 -7.48 15.42 -9.72
C ASN A 351 -7.05 14.37 -8.69
N MET A 352 -6.09 13.48 -8.98
CA MET A 352 -5.42 12.69 -7.93
C MET A 352 -4.58 13.57 -7.00
N TYR A 353 -4.10 14.72 -7.49
CA TYR A 353 -3.47 15.75 -6.63
C TYR A 353 -4.45 16.72 -5.98
N ALA A 354 -5.66 16.85 -6.52
CA ALA A 354 -6.71 17.72 -5.99
C ALA A 354 -7.84 16.86 -5.43
N SER A 355 -7.62 16.28 -4.25
CA SER A 355 -8.76 15.84 -3.42
C SER A 355 -9.78 16.98 -3.34
N ASP A 356 -11.07 16.65 -3.22
CA ASP A 356 -12.18 17.60 -2.98
C ASP A 356 -11.93 18.61 -1.83
N LYS A 357 -10.87 18.42 -1.04
CA LYS A 357 -10.39 19.34 -0.01
C LYS A 357 -9.66 20.58 -0.55
N GLU A 358 -8.89 20.49 -1.65
CA GLU A 358 -8.20 21.68 -2.21
C GLU A 358 -9.17 22.63 -2.94
N ARG A 359 -10.19 22.10 -3.64
CA ARG A 359 -11.22 22.91 -4.32
C ARG A 359 -12.09 23.73 -3.34
N LYS A 360 -12.27 23.26 -2.09
CA LYS A 360 -12.95 24.03 -1.02
C LYS A 360 -12.04 25.10 -0.41
N TYR A 361 -10.72 24.88 -0.36
CA TYR A 361 -9.78 25.82 0.25
C TYR A 361 -9.57 27.08 -0.61
N ASN A 362 -9.40 26.92 -1.93
CA ASN A 362 -9.15 28.04 -2.84
C ASN A 362 -10.36 28.94 -3.15
N ARG A 363 -11.57 28.59 -2.72
CA ARG A 363 -12.77 29.47 -2.87
C ARG A 363 -13.15 30.25 -1.62
N LEU A 364 -12.53 29.97 -0.47
CA LEU A 364 -12.92 30.55 0.82
C LEU A 364 -11.92 31.57 1.39
N THR A 365 -10.82 31.87 0.68
CA THR A 365 -9.83 32.85 1.10
C THR A 365 -9.88 34.12 0.22
N PRO A 366 -10.09 35.32 0.79
CA PRO A 366 -10.08 36.59 0.03
C PRO A 366 -8.68 37.03 -0.47
N TYR A 367 -7.63 36.23 -0.27
CA TYR A 367 -6.26 36.60 -0.62
C TYR A 367 -5.90 36.16 -2.04
N ASN A 368 -6.46 36.87 -3.03
CA ASN A 368 -6.19 36.66 -4.46
C ASN A 368 -5.00 37.50 -5.00
N SER A 369 -4.05 37.87 -4.15
CA SER A 369 -2.90 38.72 -4.53
C SER A 369 -1.53 38.05 -4.46
N LEU A 370 -1.44 36.75 -4.16
CA LEU A 370 -0.16 36.04 -4.15
C LEU A 370 0.04 35.22 -5.45
N PRO A 371 1.25 35.26 -6.04
CA PRO A 371 1.53 34.57 -7.30
C PRO A 371 1.28 33.06 -7.17
N ARG A 372 0.75 32.43 -8.23
CA ARG A 372 0.63 30.96 -8.33
C ARG A 372 2.03 30.35 -8.25
N ILE A 373 2.39 29.82 -7.09
CA ILE A 373 3.61 29.02 -6.93
C ILE A 373 3.29 27.62 -7.46
N ASN A 374 3.83 27.26 -8.63
CA ASN A 374 3.91 25.86 -9.07
C ASN A 374 4.86 25.12 -8.12
N GLY A 375 4.34 24.67 -6.97
CA GLY A 375 5.09 24.01 -5.90
C GLY A 375 5.45 22.56 -6.24
N LEU A 376 6.56 22.08 -5.66
CA LEU A 376 6.91 20.65 -5.67
C LEU A 376 5.89 19.87 -4.82
N SER A 377 5.36 18.74 -5.31
CA SER A 377 4.48 17.86 -4.55
C SER A 377 5.24 16.73 -3.85
N TYR A 378 4.62 16.08 -2.85
CA TYR A 378 5.23 14.94 -2.16
C TYR A 378 5.41 13.71 -3.07
N LEU A 379 4.47 13.47 -4.00
CA LEU A 379 4.64 12.47 -5.07
C LEU A 379 5.81 12.80 -5.99
N GLN A 380 6.04 14.08 -6.31
CA GLN A 380 7.25 14.44 -7.04
C GLN A 380 8.51 14.12 -6.23
N SER A 381 8.47 14.04 -4.90
CA SER A 381 9.59 13.56 -4.08
C SER A 381 9.78 12.04 -4.05
N GLY A 382 8.91 11.29 -4.72
CA GLY A 382 8.94 9.83 -4.83
C GLY A 382 8.12 9.11 -3.76
N VAL A 383 7.13 9.75 -3.16
CA VAL A 383 6.22 9.13 -2.16
C VAL A 383 4.77 9.21 -2.66
N ASP A 384 4.15 8.06 -2.93
CA ASP A 384 2.82 7.93 -3.53
C ASP A 384 1.75 7.58 -2.48
N ILE A 385 1.15 8.62 -1.89
CA ILE A 385 0.08 8.47 -0.89
C ILE A 385 -1.15 7.76 -1.48
N ASP A 386 -1.47 7.97 -2.77
CA ASP A 386 -2.61 7.32 -3.40
C ASP A 386 -2.38 5.82 -3.60
N ALA A 387 -1.13 5.43 -3.91
CA ALA A 387 -0.72 4.03 -3.94
C ALA A 387 -0.84 3.39 -2.56
N ALA A 388 -0.41 4.07 -1.49
CA ALA A 388 -0.59 3.60 -0.12
C ALA A 388 -2.07 3.45 0.26
N ALA A 389 -2.91 4.43 -0.07
CA ALA A 389 -4.36 4.32 0.15
C ALA A 389 -4.99 3.18 -0.67
N THR A 390 -4.47 2.90 -1.86
CA THR A 390 -4.89 1.76 -2.68
C THR A 390 -4.48 0.43 -2.06
N LEU A 391 -3.24 0.33 -1.55
CA LEU A 391 -2.78 -0.83 -0.80
C LEU A 391 -3.72 -1.10 0.37
N VAL A 392 -3.97 -0.11 1.25
CA VAL A 392 -4.86 -0.25 2.41
C VAL A 392 -6.21 -0.84 2.02
N ARG A 393 -6.84 -0.37 0.92
CA ARG A 393 -8.10 -0.94 0.42
C ARG A 393 -7.99 -2.40 -0.04
N GLN A 394 -6.85 -2.82 -0.59
CA GLN A 394 -6.62 -4.20 -1.03
C GLN A 394 -6.34 -5.14 0.14
N ILE A 395 -5.62 -4.67 1.16
CA ILE A 395 -5.22 -5.49 2.31
C ILE A 395 -6.21 -5.49 3.46
N GLU A 396 -7.14 -4.51 3.55
CA GLU A 396 -8.21 -4.50 4.57
C GLU A 396 -8.98 -5.83 4.66
N PRO A 397 -9.51 -6.43 3.55
CA PRO A 397 -10.20 -7.72 3.63
C PRO A 397 -9.27 -8.88 4.03
N ILE A 398 -7.99 -8.82 3.65
CA ILE A 398 -6.98 -9.83 3.98
C ILE A 398 -6.68 -9.81 5.48
N ALA A 399 -6.42 -8.62 6.05
CA ALA A 399 -6.22 -8.45 7.49
C ALA A 399 -7.48 -8.80 8.28
N THR A 400 -8.67 -8.38 7.80
CA THR A 400 -9.96 -8.70 8.43
C THR A 400 -10.22 -10.20 8.52
N ALA A 401 -9.74 -11.00 7.55
CA ALA A 401 -9.89 -12.46 7.58
C ALA A 401 -9.14 -13.12 8.76
N THR A 402 -8.12 -12.45 9.32
CA THR A 402 -7.40 -12.92 10.52
C THR A 402 -8.08 -12.54 11.83
N HIS A 403 -9.12 -11.71 11.79
CA HIS A 403 -9.76 -11.20 12.99
C HIS A 403 -10.28 -12.34 13.87
N ARG A 404 -9.91 -12.27 15.13
CA ARG A 404 -10.40 -13.14 16.20
C ARG A 404 -11.25 -12.35 17.18
N ARG A 405 -11.94 -13.07 18.07
CA ARG A 405 -12.69 -12.47 19.17
C ARG A 405 -11.74 -11.55 19.97
N GLY A 406 -12.16 -10.30 20.17
CA GLY A 406 -11.38 -9.28 20.87
C GLY A 406 -10.90 -8.14 19.98
N VAL A 407 -10.82 -8.33 18.65
CA VAL A 407 -10.47 -7.23 17.74
C VAL A 407 -11.61 -6.20 17.69
N LEU A 408 -11.31 -4.94 17.99
CA LEU A 408 -12.29 -3.83 18.00
C LEU A 408 -12.11 -2.83 16.85
N GLY A 409 -10.93 -2.80 16.23
CA GLY A 409 -10.55 -1.85 15.18
C GLY A 409 -10.72 -2.37 13.75
N ARG A 410 -10.41 -1.49 12.79
CA ARG A 410 -10.25 -1.83 11.37
C ARG A 410 -8.90 -1.31 10.88
N LEU A 411 -8.42 -1.88 9.78
CA LEU A 411 -7.21 -1.40 9.12
C LEU A 411 -7.39 0.05 8.65
N GLY A 412 -6.33 0.87 8.73
CA GLY A 412 -6.35 2.30 8.34
C GLY A 412 -6.67 3.28 9.47
N CYS A 413 -6.90 2.80 10.70
CA CYS A 413 -6.85 3.62 11.92
C CYS A 413 -5.40 3.88 12.35
N TYR A 414 -5.17 4.80 13.30
CA TYR A 414 -3.84 5.09 13.85
C TYR A 414 -3.20 3.90 14.58
N SER A 415 -4.00 2.93 15.03
CA SER A 415 -3.51 1.80 15.81
C SER A 415 -4.48 0.63 15.75
N GLY A 416 -3.98 -0.56 16.07
CA GLY A 416 -4.74 -1.77 16.29
C GLY A 416 -5.32 -1.83 17.71
N LEU A 417 -6.56 -2.31 17.86
CA LEU A 417 -7.25 -2.40 19.16
C LEU A 417 -7.65 -3.84 19.48
N PHE A 418 -7.30 -4.30 20.68
CA PHE A 418 -7.63 -5.64 21.17
C PHE A 418 -8.20 -5.60 22.59
N GLN A 419 -9.42 -6.10 22.78
CA GLN A 419 -10.08 -6.23 24.07
C GLN A 419 -9.57 -7.47 24.82
N LEU A 420 -8.88 -7.26 25.95
CA LEU A 420 -8.24 -8.36 26.67
C LEU A 420 -9.25 -9.34 27.30
N SER A 421 -10.43 -8.85 27.73
CA SER A 421 -11.49 -9.70 28.32
C SER A 421 -12.12 -10.69 27.32
N ALA A 422 -11.82 -10.55 26.02
CA ALA A 422 -12.22 -11.52 25.01
C ALA A 422 -11.34 -12.78 24.97
N MET A 423 -10.22 -12.78 25.70
CA MET A 423 -9.30 -13.91 25.82
C MET A 423 -9.84 -15.02 26.73
N ASP A 424 -9.02 -16.05 26.96
CA ASP A 424 -9.28 -17.11 27.92
C ASP A 424 -9.75 -16.53 29.27
N PRO A 425 -11.00 -16.79 29.68
CA PRO A 425 -11.55 -16.29 30.94
C PRO A 425 -10.82 -16.80 32.18
N SER A 426 -9.96 -17.82 32.04
CA SER A 426 -9.14 -18.36 33.13
C SER A 426 -7.88 -17.54 33.42
N LEU A 427 -7.55 -16.54 32.59
CA LEU A 427 -6.46 -15.60 32.85
C LEU A 427 -6.78 -14.78 34.11
N LYS A 428 -6.04 -15.04 35.18
CA LYS A 428 -6.21 -14.34 36.47
C LYS A 428 -5.24 -13.18 36.59
N ASP A 429 -4.01 -13.34 36.15
CA ASP A 429 -2.96 -12.33 36.26
C ASP A 429 -2.20 -12.20 34.93
N PRO A 430 -2.77 -11.47 33.95
CA PRO A 430 -2.25 -11.46 32.59
C PRO A 430 -0.90 -10.73 32.50
N VAL A 431 0.05 -11.42 31.89
CA VAL A 431 1.35 -10.89 31.45
C VAL A 431 1.34 -10.83 29.92
N LEU A 432 1.55 -9.63 29.39
CA LEU A 432 1.73 -9.39 27.97
C LEU A 432 3.18 -9.69 27.60
N VAL A 433 3.38 -10.50 26.56
CA VAL A 433 4.70 -10.82 26.02
C VAL A 433 4.81 -10.23 24.62
N GLN A 434 5.85 -9.45 24.37
CA GLN A 434 6.08 -8.74 23.11
C GLN A 434 7.39 -9.20 22.49
N GLY A 435 7.38 -9.46 21.19
CA GLY A 435 8.55 -9.86 20.41
C GLY A 435 8.63 -9.06 19.11
N THR A 436 9.85 -8.80 18.66
CA THR A 436 10.12 -8.13 17.39
C THR A 436 11.26 -8.82 16.68
N ASP A 437 11.14 -9.00 15.37
CA ASP A 437 12.22 -9.52 14.52
C ASP A 437 11.94 -9.13 13.05
N GLY A 438 12.94 -9.31 12.18
CA GLY A 438 12.84 -9.12 10.74
C GLY A 438 13.05 -10.41 9.95
N VAL A 439 13.01 -10.29 8.62
CA VAL A 439 13.35 -11.41 7.71
C VAL A 439 14.85 -11.43 7.37
N GLY A 440 15.55 -10.33 7.61
CA GLY A 440 16.97 -10.19 7.31
C GLY A 440 17.29 -10.33 5.82
N THR A 441 18.49 -10.80 5.51
CA THR A 441 18.99 -10.78 4.11
C THR A 441 18.37 -11.84 3.21
N LYS A 442 17.48 -12.71 3.72
CA LYS A 442 16.62 -13.60 2.92
C LYS A 442 15.76 -12.82 1.92
N LEU A 443 15.44 -11.57 2.22
CA LEU A 443 14.76 -10.62 1.32
C LEU A 443 15.46 -10.49 -0.05
N LYS A 444 16.79 -10.56 -0.09
CA LYS A 444 17.56 -10.49 -1.35
C LYS A 444 17.31 -11.68 -2.25
N ILE A 445 17.15 -12.87 -1.67
CA ILE A 445 16.84 -14.08 -2.43
C ILE A 445 15.42 -13.99 -2.99
N ALA A 446 14.46 -13.54 -2.18
CA ALA A 446 13.09 -13.31 -2.63
C ALA A 446 13.02 -12.29 -3.77
N GLU A 447 13.79 -11.19 -3.68
CA GLU A 447 13.93 -10.21 -4.75
C GLU A 447 14.53 -10.83 -6.01
N MET A 448 15.66 -11.52 -5.93
CA MET A 448 16.30 -12.16 -7.08
C MET A 448 15.40 -13.21 -7.75
N MET A 449 14.58 -13.91 -6.97
CA MET A 449 13.64 -14.92 -7.44
C MET A 449 12.28 -14.35 -7.85
N GLN A 450 12.00 -13.08 -7.53
CA GLN A 450 10.68 -12.45 -7.65
C GLN A 450 9.56 -13.27 -6.97
N LYS A 451 9.87 -13.84 -5.79
CA LYS A 451 8.96 -14.67 -4.98
C LYS A 451 8.87 -14.09 -3.57
N TYR A 452 7.73 -13.45 -3.27
CA TYR A 452 7.52 -12.70 -2.02
C TYR A 452 6.44 -13.32 -1.11
N ASP A 453 5.79 -14.39 -1.56
CA ASP A 453 4.65 -15.04 -0.91
C ASP A 453 5.01 -15.76 0.39
N THR A 454 6.27 -16.18 0.55
CA THR A 454 6.74 -16.87 1.77
C THR A 454 7.30 -15.93 2.84
N LEU A 455 7.68 -14.70 2.46
CA LEU A 455 8.32 -13.73 3.38
C LEU A 455 7.43 -13.34 4.54
N GLY A 456 6.11 -13.22 4.30
CA GLY A 456 5.17 -12.89 5.35
C GLY A 456 5.10 -13.97 6.44
N GLN A 457 5.24 -15.24 6.06
CA GLN A 457 5.31 -16.32 7.04
C GLN A 457 6.62 -16.29 7.82
N ASP A 458 7.75 -16.08 7.15
CA ASP A 458 9.04 -15.90 7.81
C ASP A 458 8.94 -14.81 8.88
N LEU A 459 8.40 -13.63 8.52
CA LEU A 459 8.28 -12.50 9.43
C LEU A 459 7.45 -12.83 10.68
N VAL A 460 6.29 -13.45 10.50
CA VAL A 460 5.41 -13.85 11.62
C VAL A 460 6.08 -14.93 12.47
N ALA A 461 6.66 -15.95 11.84
CA ALA A 461 7.29 -17.08 12.52
C ALA A 461 8.42 -16.63 13.46
N MET A 462 9.27 -15.70 13.00
CA MET A 462 10.36 -15.16 13.80
C MET A 462 9.86 -14.50 15.10
N CYS A 463 8.72 -13.81 15.05
CA CYS A 463 8.18 -13.13 16.23
C CYS A 463 7.31 -14.03 17.13
N VAL A 464 6.41 -14.83 16.54
CA VAL A 464 5.42 -15.60 17.33
C VAL A 464 6.05 -16.79 18.05
N ASN A 465 7.07 -17.42 17.46
CA ASN A 465 7.80 -18.51 18.11
C ASN A 465 8.61 -18.00 19.31
N ASP A 466 9.08 -16.77 19.25
CA ASP A 466 9.84 -16.11 20.31
C ASP A 466 8.97 -15.80 21.52
N ILE A 467 7.79 -15.20 21.32
CA ILE A 467 6.84 -14.98 22.43
C ILE A 467 6.28 -16.29 22.98
N LEU A 468 6.16 -17.33 22.14
CA LEU A 468 5.79 -18.68 22.59
C LEU A 468 6.82 -19.25 23.57
N CYS A 469 8.10 -18.87 23.45
CA CYS A 469 9.14 -19.29 24.39
C CYS A 469 8.94 -18.76 25.81
N ALA A 470 8.14 -17.69 25.98
CA ALA A 470 7.69 -17.20 27.27
C ALA A 470 6.41 -17.91 27.79
N GLY A 471 5.89 -18.88 27.04
CA GLY A 471 4.64 -19.58 27.32
C GLY A 471 3.39 -18.81 26.88
N ALA A 472 3.55 -17.74 26.10
CA ALA A 472 2.45 -16.87 25.71
C ALA A 472 1.68 -17.38 24.49
N GLU A 473 0.36 -17.28 24.54
CA GLU A 473 -0.51 -17.45 23.38
C GLU A 473 -0.47 -16.17 22.53
N PRO A 474 0.00 -16.22 21.27
CA PRO A 474 -0.04 -15.07 20.36
C PRO A 474 -1.48 -14.63 20.09
N PHE A 475 -1.71 -13.32 19.99
CA PHE A 475 -3.04 -12.81 19.65
C PHE A 475 -3.07 -11.60 18.72
N ALA A 476 -1.99 -10.82 18.66
CA ALA A 476 -1.89 -9.67 17.79
C ALA A 476 -0.54 -9.65 17.06
N PHE A 477 -0.55 -9.15 15.84
CA PHE A 477 0.63 -8.93 15.03
C PHE A 477 0.51 -7.59 14.28
N LEU A 478 1.61 -6.85 14.22
CA LEU A 478 1.76 -5.66 13.38
C LEU A 478 3.01 -5.79 12.51
N ASP A 479 2.97 -5.25 11.29
CA ASP A 479 4.11 -5.20 10.38
C ASP A 479 4.63 -3.78 10.15
N TYR A 480 5.92 -3.65 9.87
CA TYR A 480 6.55 -2.47 9.30
C TYR A 480 7.22 -2.87 8.00
N MET A 481 6.82 -2.23 6.91
CA MET A 481 7.36 -2.48 5.57
C MET A 481 7.93 -1.19 4.99
N ALA A 482 9.25 -1.13 4.85
CA ALA A 482 9.92 -0.03 4.19
C ALA A 482 10.31 -0.41 2.76
N CYS A 483 10.19 0.52 1.81
CA CYS A 483 10.58 0.28 0.42
C CYS A 483 11.05 1.54 -0.29
N GLY A 484 11.80 1.39 -1.39
CA GLY A 484 12.24 2.56 -2.18
C GLY A 484 11.12 3.17 -2.99
N ARG A 485 10.25 2.32 -3.53
CA ARG A 485 9.03 2.70 -4.21
C ARG A 485 7.96 1.64 -3.97
N LEU A 486 6.77 2.07 -3.58
CA LEU A 486 5.69 1.14 -3.27
C LEU A 486 5.21 0.42 -4.53
N GLN A 487 5.32 -0.91 -4.54
CA GLN A 487 4.69 -1.77 -5.56
C GLN A 487 3.52 -2.51 -4.92
N VAL A 488 2.31 -2.02 -5.18
CA VAL A 488 1.09 -2.46 -4.48
C VAL A 488 0.88 -3.98 -4.56
N ASP A 489 1.14 -4.61 -5.71
CA ASP A 489 0.95 -6.07 -5.88
C ASP A 489 1.94 -6.90 -5.05
N VAL A 490 3.19 -6.45 -4.94
CA VAL A 490 4.23 -7.10 -4.13
C VAL A 490 3.91 -6.94 -2.65
N ALA A 491 3.61 -5.71 -2.21
CA ALA A 491 3.18 -5.41 -0.86
C ALA A 491 1.95 -6.24 -0.45
N THR A 492 0.94 -6.33 -1.32
CA THR A 492 -0.25 -7.15 -1.08
C THR A 492 0.08 -8.64 -0.95
N THR A 493 1.03 -9.14 -1.74
CA THR A 493 1.49 -10.54 -1.67
C THR A 493 2.19 -10.82 -0.34
N ILE A 494 3.06 -9.92 0.12
CA ILE A 494 3.74 -10.02 1.43
C ILE A 494 2.70 -10.01 2.55
N VAL A 495 1.78 -9.04 2.55
CA VAL A 495 0.73 -8.92 3.58
C VAL A 495 -0.20 -10.12 3.59
N LYS A 496 -0.49 -10.72 2.42
CA LYS A 496 -1.22 -11.99 2.36
C LYS A 496 -0.45 -13.11 3.08
N GLY A 497 0.85 -13.24 2.85
CA GLY A 497 1.69 -14.20 3.58
C GLY A 497 1.69 -13.96 5.09
N ILE A 498 1.70 -12.69 5.52
CA ILE A 498 1.60 -12.30 6.94
C ILE A 498 0.25 -12.75 7.50
N ALA A 499 -0.85 -12.47 6.79
CA ALA A 499 -2.20 -12.82 7.22
C ALA A 499 -2.43 -14.34 7.31
N ASP A 500 -1.94 -15.09 6.32
CA ASP A 500 -1.99 -16.56 6.32
C ASP A 500 -1.22 -17.12 7.53
N ALA A 501 -0.04 -16.58 7.81
CA ALA A 501 0.77 -16.97 8.96
C ALA A 501 0.20 -16.54 10.32
N CYS A 502 -0.45 -15.37 10.40
CA CYS A 502 -1.20 -14.94 11.57
C CYS A 502 -2.32 -15.93 11.89
N THR A 503 -3.06 -16.35 10.85
CA THR A 503 -4.11 -17.37 10.97
C THR A 503 -3.56 -18.70 11.48
N LEU A 504 -2.42 -19.16 10.93
CA LEU A 504 -1.73 -20.38 11.40
C LEU A 504 -1.28 -20.29 12.86
N SER A 505 -0.88 -19.09 13.30
CA SER A 505 -0.41 -18.81 14.66
C SER A 505 -1.56 -18.53 15.63
N GLY A 506 -2.79 -18.39 15.13
CA GLY A 506 -3.95 -17.98 15.91
C GLY A 506 -3.96 -16.51 16.32
N CYS A 507 -3.12 -15.63 15.77
CA CYS A 507 -3.15 -14.19 16.05
C CYS A 507 -3.87 -13.41 14.94
N ALA A 508 -4.22 -12.15 15.23
CA ALA A 508 -4.81 -11.23 14.26
C ALA A 508 -3.78 -10.19 13.78
N LEU A 509 -3.75 -9.95 12.47
CA LEU A 509 -3.05 -8.82 11.87
C LEU A 509 -3.87 -7.55 12.12
N LEU A 510 -3.44 -6.74 13.09
CA LEU A 510 -4.22 -5.58 13.55
C LEU A 510 -3.92 -4.29 12.78
N GLY A 511 -2.79 -4.23 12.11
CA GLY A 511 -2.27 -3.01 11.49
C GLY A 511 -0.80 -3.13 11.19
N GLY A 512 -0.22 -2.02 10.75
CA GLY A 512 1.18 -1.92 10.39
C GLY A 512 1.45 -0.60 9.70
N GLU A 513 2.69 -0.38 9.29
CA GLU A 513 3.11 0.82 8.56
C GLU A 513 3.78 0.45 7.24
N THR A 514 3.51 1.23 6.20
CA THR A 514 4.18 1.10 4.89
C THR A 514 4.92 2.40 4.56
N ALA A 515 6.24 2.38 4.70
CA ALA A 515 7.10 3.55 4.50
C ALA A 515 7.76 3.55 3.12
N GLU A 516 7.44 4.54 2.28
CA GLU A 516 8.13 4.77 1.00
C GLU A 516 9.29 5.77 1.17
N MET A 517 10.52 5.27 1.00
CA MET A 517 11.76 5.95 1.33
C MET A 517 12.73 5.93 0.13
N PRO A 518 12.45 6.67 -0.96
CA PRO A 518 13.12 6.60 -2.27
C PRO A 518 14.60 7.02 -2.30
N SER A 519 15.14 7.42 -1.15
CA SER A 519 16.54 7.80 -1.01
C SER A 519 17.31 6.91 -0.01
N MET A 520 16.61 6.00 0.66
CA MET A 520 17.19 5.01 1.58
C MET A 520 17.26 3.65 0.89
N TYR A 521 16.21 3.29 0.16
CA TYR A 521 16.11 2.03 -0.58
C TYR A 521 16.03 2.27 -2.09
N GLU A 522 16.55 1.33 -2.86
CA GLU A 522 16.33 1.28 -4.31
C GLU A 522 14.91 0.82 -4.63
N ILE A 523 14.47 1.12 -5.86
CA ILE A 523 13.17 0.66 -6.36
C ILE A 523 13.16 -0.87 -6.40
N GLY A 524 12.17 -1.49 -5.75
CA GLY A 524 12.04 -2.95 -5.68
C GLY A 524 12.67 -3.60 -4.45
N LYS A 525 13.45 -2.86 -3.67
CA LYS A 525 13.99 -3.31 -2.39
C LYS A 525 12.99 -3.04 -1.26
N TYR A 526 12.89 -4.00 -0.35
CA TYR A 526 12.03 -3.98 0.83
C TYR A 526 12.83 -4.31 2.08
N ASP A 527 12.45 -3.72 3.21
CA ASP A 527 12.80 -4.21 4.54
C ASP A 527 11.51 -4.46 5.33
N LEU A 528 11.51 -5.52 6.13
CA LEU A 528 10.35 -6.01 6.86
C LEU A 528 10.71 -6.24 8.33
N ALA A 529 9.95 -5.62 9.22
CA ALA A 529 9.97 -5.88 10.66
C ALA A 529 8.57 -6.25 11.15
N GLY A 530 8.50 -7.17 12.11
CA GLY A 530 7.27 -7.71 12.66
C GLY A 530 7.22 -7.49 14.16
N PHE A 531 6.03 -7.28 14.69
CA PHE A 531 5.79 -7.07 16.11
C PHE A 531 4.65 -7.96 16.58
N ALA A 532 4.96 -8.97 17.39
CA ALA A 532 3.98 -9.91 17.91
C ALA A 532 3.68 -9.63 19.38
N VAL A 533 2.40 -9.81 19.76
CA VAL A 533 1.97 -9.73 21.16
C VAL A 533 1.21 -11.00 21.52
N GLY A 534 1.59 -11.58 22.66
CA GLY A 534 0.95 -12.72 23.28
C GLY A 534 0.59 -12.46 24.73
N VAL A 535 -0.17 -13.38 25.31
CA VAL A 535 -0.56 -13.34 26.72
C VAL A 535 -0.33 -14.67 27.41
N VAL A 536 0.13 -14.60 28.66
CA VAL A 536 0.28 -15.75 29.57
C VAL A 536 -0.16 -15.33 30.97
N ASP A 537 -0.61 -16.28 31.78
CA ASP A 537 -0.84 -16.01 33.21
C ASP A 537 0.52 -15.93 33.94
N ASN A 538 0.66 -14.96 34.84
CA ASN A 538 1.92 -14.65 35.54
C ASN A 538 2.59 -15.89 36.17
N LEU A 539 1.81 -16.82 36.73
CA LEU A 539 2.36 -18.03 37.37
C LEU A 539 2.70 -19.15 36.38
N LYS A 540 2.34 -19.01 35.10
CA LYS A 540 2.53 -20.03 34.05
C LYS A 540 3.59 -19.64 33.01
N GLN A 541 4.32 -18.55 33.23
CA GLN A 541 5.39 -18.09 32.36
C GLN A 541 6.49 -19.15 32.18
N LEU A 542 7.09 -19.15 31.00
CA LEU A 542 8.33 -19.87 30.69
C LEU A 542 9.49 -18.86 30.51
N PRO A 543 10.74 -19.30 30.67
CA PRO A 543 11.16 -20.57 31.24
C PRO A 543 10.94 -20.65 32.77
N ARG A 544 10.54 -21.82 33.28
CA ARG A 544 10.48 -22.13 34.72
C ARG A 544 11.87 -22.51 35.22
N THR A 545 12.80 -21.56 35.19
CA THR A 545 14.22 -21.77 35.48
C THR A 545 14.50 -22.42 36.84
N LYS A 546 13.64 -22.19 37.83
CA LYS A 546 13.73 -22.82 39.15
C LYS A 546 13.43 -24.32 39.16
N GLU A 547 12.77 -24.83 38.12
CA GLU A 547 12.38 -26.24 37.98
C GLU A 547 13.32 -27.04 37.07
N ILE A 548 14.14 -26.36 36.26
CA ILE A 548 15.11 -26.96 35.35
C ILE A 548 16.28 -27.50 36.19
N ARG A 549 16.53 -28.80 36.09
CA ARG A 549 17.56 -29.50 36.88
C ARG A 549 18.26 -30.60 36.07
N PRO A 550 19.46 -31.05 36.47
CA PRO A 550 20.11 -32.19 35.83
C PRO A 550 19.20 -33.41 35.81
N GLY A 551 19.17 -34.12 34.69
CA GLY A 551 18.29 -35.27 34.44
C GLY A 551 16.98 -34.92 33.72
N ASP A 552 16.64 -33.63 33.56
CA ASP A 552 15.54 -33.23 32.68
C ASP A 552 15.83 -33.61 31.21
N VAL A 553 14.77 -33.92 30.47
CA VAL A 553 14.86 -34.39 29.09
C VAL A 553 14.75 -33.22 28.13
N VAL A 554 15.56 -33.25 27.08
CA VAL A 554 15.56 -32.26 26.01
C VAL A 554 14.99 -32.88 24.75
N LEU A 555 13.93 -32.28 24.23
CA LEU A 555 13.30 -32.64 22.97
C LEU A 555 13.51 -31.55 21.93
N ALA A 556 13.41 -31.90 20.65
CA ALA A 556 13.50 -30.97 19.54
C ALA A 556 12.39 -31.23 18.52
N LEU A 557 11.79 -30.14 18.03
CA LEU A 557 11.00 -30.15 16.80
C LEU A 557 11.92 -29.84 15.63
N PRO A 558 11.73 -30.48 14.45
CA PRO A 558 12.57 -30.25 13.30
C PRO A 558 12.31 -28.87 12.71
N SER A 559 13.34 -28.26 12.13
CA SER A 559 13.16 -27.07 11.29
C SER A 559 12.56 -27.44 9.93
N THR A 560 11.91 -26.50 9.26
CA THR A 560 11.44 -26.67 7.88
C THR A 560 12.60 -26.57 6.87
N GLY A 561 13.60 -25.74 7.19
CA GLY A 561 14.80 -25.48 6.40
C GLY A 561 15.75 -24.56 7.17
N VAL A 562 16.48 -23.70 6.47
CA VAL A 562 17.24 -22.60 7.10
C VAL A 562 16.24 -21.53 7.54
N HIS A 563 16.25 -21.17 8.82
CA HIS A 563 15.43 -20.05 9.32
C HIS A 563 15.96 -18.70 8.82
N SER A 564 15.18 -17.62 8.89
CA SER A 564 15.52 -16.30 8.32
C SER A 564 16.92 -15.76 8.70
N ASN A 565 17.42 -16.11 9.88
CA ASN A 565 18.78 -15.79 10.33
C ASN A 565 19.86 -16.70 9.69
N GLY A 566 21.02 -16.14 9.34
CA GLY A 566 22.13 -16.85 8.69
C GLY A 566 22.20 -16.70 7.17
N TYR A 567 21.24 -16.00 6.54
CA TYR A 567 21.18 -15.83 5.09
C TYR A 567 22.29 -14.95 4.49
N SER A 568 22.97 -14.14 5.30
CA SER A 568 24.17 -13.41 4.85
C SER A 568 25.31 -14.38 4.53
N LEU A 569 25.48 -15.43 5.35
CA LEU A 569 26.44 -16.51 5.09
C LEU A 569 26.01 -17.37 3.90
N VAL A 570 24.72 -17.71 3.78
CA VAL A 570 24.19 -18.42 2.59
C VAL A 570 24.53 -17.67 1.30
N GLN A 571 24.29 -16.35 1.28
CA GLN A 571 24.61 -15.51 0.12
C GLN A 571 26.11 -15.47 -0.18
N LYS A 572 26.94 -15.36 0.86
CA LYS A 572 28.39 -15.38 0.74
C LYS A 572 28.87 -16.70 0.10
N ILE A 573 28.34 -17.84 0.55
CA ILE A 573 28.65 -19.17 0.00
C ILE A 573 28.21 -19.27 -1.47
N MET A 574 26.99 -18.83 -1.80
CA MET A 574 26.51 -18.82 -3.19
C MET A 574 27.41 -17.97 -4.10
N MET A 575 27.85 -16.81 -3.62
CA MET A 575 28.75 -15.91 -4.35
C MET A 575 30.13 -16.55 -4.59
N GLU A 576 30.74 -17.15 -3.57
CA GLU A 576 32.08 -17.76 -3.69
C GLU A 576 32.10 -19.04 -4.52
N THR A 577 30.99 -19.78 -4.52
CA THR A 577 30.83 -20.99 -5.35
C THR A 577 30.41 -20.68 -6.79
N GLY A 578 29.93 -19.46 -7.07
CA GLY A 578 29.47 -19.04 -8.39
C GLY A 578 28.10 -19.63 -8.80
N HIS A 579 27.37 -20.25 -7.87
CA HIS A 579 26.03 -20.79 -8.13
C HIS A 579 24.98 -19.70 -8.28
N ARG A 580 23.95 -19.98 -9.09
CA ARG A 580 22.80 -19.07 -9.28
C ARG A 580 21.56 -19.63 -8.60
N TYR A 581 20.71 -18.74 -8.07
CA TYR A 581 19.49 -19.15 -7.35
C TYR A 581 18.45 -19.88 -8.22
N ASN A 582 18.49 -19.73 -9.54
CA ASN A 582 17.61 -20.43 -10.47
C ASN A 582 18.17 -21.80 -10.92
N GLU A 583 19.40 -22.17 -10.53
CA GLU A 583 19.94 -23.50 -10.79
C GLU A 583 19.33 -24.55 -9.85
N PRO A 584 19.14 -25.79 -10.31
CA PRO A 584 18.73 -26.90 -9.44
C PRO A 584 19.67 -27.03 -8.25
N ALA A 585 19.12 -27.09 -7.04
CA ALA A 585 19.94 -27.26 -5.85
C ALA A 585 20.47 -28.69 -5.78
N ALA A 586 21.78 -28.86 -5.63
CA ALA A 586 22.40 -30.18 -5.56
C ALA A 586 21.89 -31.05 -4.39
N PHE A 587 21.31 -30.41 -3.38
CA PHE A 587 20.74 -31.04 -2.18
C PHE A 587 19.21 -31.18 -2.24
N SER A 588 18.54 -30.72 -3.30
CA SER A 588 17.08 -30.84 -3.42
C SER A 588 16.68 -32.28 -3.73
N THR A 589 15.76 -32.82 -2.95
CA THR A 589 15.14 -34.13 -3.20
C THR A 589 13.95 -34.06 -4.16
N THR A 590 13.48 -32.84 -4.45
CA THR A 590 12.33 -32.58 -5.34
C THR A 590 12.72 -31.80 -6.60
N ASN A 591 14.02 -31.72 -6.91
CA ASN A 591 14.56 -31.00 -8.06
C ASN A 591 14.17 -29.50 -8.12
N LYS A 592 14.03 -28.88 -6.94
CA LYS A 592 13.82 -27.44 -6.79
C LYS A 592 15.13 -26.67 -7.00
N SER A 593 15.02 -25.40 -7.36
CA SER A 593 16.19 -24.53 -7.48
C SER A 593 16.77 -24.15 -6.11
N TYR A 594 18.02 -23.67 -6.06
CA TYR A 594 18.61 -23.13 -4.82
C TYR A 594 17.73 -22.07 -4.18
N GLY A 595 17.23 -21.12 -4.98
CA GLY A 595 16.31 -20.08 -4.53
C GLY A 595 15.01 -20.63 -3.95
N GLU A 596 14.46 -21.69 -4.54
CA GLU A 596 13.23 -22.33 -4.03
C GLU A 596 13.44 -23.07 -2.71
N GLU A 597 14.56 -23.80 -2.57
CA GLU A 597 14.92 -24.45 -1.31
C GLU A 597 15.24 -23.43 -0.21
N PHE A 598 15.96 -22.35 -0.55
CA PHE A 598 16.26 -21.28 0.38
C PHE A 598 15.05 -20.37 0.66
N LEU A 599 13.97 -20.41 -0.11
CA LEU A 599 12.74 -19.65 0.17
C LEU A 599 11.67 -20.46 0.90
N VAL A 600 11.97 -21.71 1.29
CA VAL A 600 11.14 -22.46 2.23
C VAL A 600 10.96 -21.61 3.50
N PRO A 601 9.72 -21.32 3.93
CA PRO A 601 9.48 -20.44 5.07
C PRO A 601 9.87 -21.11 6.39
N THR A 602 10.26 -20.28 7.35
CA THR A 602 10.50 -20.65 8.74
C THR A 602 9.23 -21.30 9.33
N GLY A 603 9.41 -22.40 10.07
CA GLY A 603 8.31 -23.14 10.69
C GLY A 603 7.62 -22.35 11.80
N ILE A 604 6.31 -22.54 11.98
CA ILE A 604 5.51 -21.94 13.06
C ILE A 604 5.10 -23.05 14.02
N TYR A 605 5.54 -22.99 15.28
CA TYR A 605 5.37 -24.09 16.24
C TYR A 605 4.25 -23.84 17.25
N VAL A 606 3.48 -22.76 17.10
CA VAL A 606 2.42 -22.35 18.05
C VAL A 606 1.37 -23.44 18.20
N LYS A 607 0.81 -23.94 17.09
CA LYS A 607 -0.24 -24.96 17.12
C LYS A 607 0.24 -26.27 17.77
N ALA A 608 1.48 -26.66 17.49
CA ALA A 608 2.09 -27.88 18.01
C ALA A 608 2.30 -27.83 19.53
N LEU A 609 2.81 -26.70 20.05
CA LEU A 609 3.29 -26.62 21.44
C LEU A 609 2.32 -25.95 22.41
N LEU A 610 1.45 -25.05 21.95
CA LEU A 610 0.53 -24.33 22.83
C LEU A 610 -0.35 -25.25 23.69
N PRO A 611 -0.89 -26.38 23.20
CA PRO A 611 -1.63 -27.33 24.04
C PRO A 611 -0.79 -27.87 25.20
N ALA A 612 0.46 -28.26 24.94
CA ALA A 612 1.38 -28.78 25.97
C ALA A 612 1.80 -27.70 26.97
N ILE A 613 1.98 -26.45 26.51
CA ILE A 613 2.23 -25.27 27.36
C ILE A 613 1.04 -25.06 28.31
N LYS A 614 -0.20 -25.10 27.80
CA LYS A 614 -1.42 -24.93 28.62
C LYS A 614 -1.58 -26.01 29.68
N LYS A 615 -1.15 -27.24 29.38
CA LYS A 615 -1.07 -28.36 30.34
C LYS A 615 0.12 -28.28 31.31
N GLN A 616 0.99 -27.29 31.16
CA GLN A 616 2.19 -27.06 31.98
C GLN A 616 3.23 -28.19 31.92
N LEU A 617 3.24 -28.98 30.83
CA LEU A 617 4.18 -30.10 30.65
C LEU A 617 5.62 -29.64 30.41
N ILE A 618 5.81 -28.39 29.98
CA ILE A 618 7.08 -27.83 29.51
C ILE A 618 7.70 -26.93 30.58
N LYS A 619 9.01 -27.06 30.80
CA LYS A 619 9.80 -26.21 31.72
C LYS A 619 10.52 -25.07 31.00
N GLY A 620 10.90 -25.26 29.74
CA GLY A 620 11.57 -24.23 28.94
C GLY A 620 11.46 -24.50 27.45
N LEU A 621 11.49 -23.41 26.66
CA LEU A 621 11.41 -23.41 25.20
C LEU A 621 12.46 -22.47 24.62
N ALA A 622 13.16 -22.90 23.58
CA ALA A 622 14.09 -22.03 22.85
C ALA A 622 13.87 -22.19 21.34
N HIS A 623 13.45 -21.09 20.71
CA HIS A 623 13.39 -20.97 19.26
C HIS A 623 14.81 -20.85 18.73
N ILE A 624 15.17 -21.66 17.74
CA ILE A 624 16.55 -21.71 17.23
C ILE A 624 16.68 -20.83 15.99
N THR A 625 17.29 -19.67 16.15
CA THR A 625 17.41 -18.63 15.11
C THR A 625 18.87 -18.15 14.98
N GLY A 626 19.11 -16.83 14.97
CA GLY A 626 20.46 -16.26 15.01
C GLY A 626 21.16 -16.65 16.31
N GLY A 627 22.44 -16.98 16.26
CA GLY A 627 23.16 -17.58 17.40
C GLY A 627 22.97 -19.10 17.54
N GLY A 628 22.15 -19.71 16.67
CA GLY A 628 22.06 -21.16 16.50
C GLY A 628 21.70 -21.89 17.79
N LEU A 629 22.19 -23.12 17.93
CA LEU A 629 21.97 -23.92 19.15
C LEU A 629 22.78 -23.37 20.33
N LEU A 630 23.96 -22.81 20.06
CA LEU A 630 24.94 -22.45 21.09
C LEU A 630 24.57 -21.19 21.88
N GLU A 631 23.78 -20.27 21.32
CA GLU A 631 23.41 -19.01 21.99
C GLU A 631 21.93 -18.93 22.34
N ASN A 632 21.03 -19.64 21.62
CA ASN A 632 19.60 -19.61 21.93
C ASN A 632 19.21 -20.46 23.14
N ILE A 633 19.74 -21.69 23.25
CA ILE A 633 19.43 -22.58 24.39
C ILE A 633 19.89 -21.96 25.73
N PRO A 634 21.08 -21.35 25.87
CA PRO A 634 21.49 -20.71 27.12
C PRO A 634 20.53 -19.65 27.65
N ARG A 635 19.74 -18.98 26.78
CA ARG A 635 18.76 -17.95 27.18
C ARG A 635 17.68 -18.49 28.12
N ILE A 636 17.43 -19.80 28.12
CA ILE A 636 16.44 -20.46 29.00
C ILE A 636 17.04 -21.24 30.17
N LEU A 637 18.36 -21.35 30.25
CA LEU A 637 19.01 -22.17 31.27
C LEU A 637 19.32 -21.35 32.54
N PRO A 638 19.09 -21.91 33.74
CA PRO A 638 19.61 -21.30 34.96
C PRO A 638 21.15 -21.40 35.02
N PRO A 639 21.82 -20.57 35.84
CA PRO A 639 23.25 -20.66 36.06
C PRO A 639 23.69 -22.06 36.54
N GLY A 640 24.86 -22.52 36.08
CA GLY A 640 25.44 -23.80 36.52
C GLY A 640 24.88 -25.05 35.84
N ILE A 641 23.97 -24.89 34.88
CA ILE A 641 23.37 -25.96 34.09
C ILE A 641 23.82 -25.89 32.63
N LYS A 642 23.98 -27.06 32.00
CA LYS A 642 24.22 -27.23 30.57
C LYS A 642 23.22 -28.22 29.96
N VAL A 643 23.14 -28.22 28.64
CA VAL A 643 22.39 -29.19 27.84
C VAL A 643 23.37 -29.98 26.98
N LYS A 644 23.19 -31.30 26.98
CA LYS A 644 23.92 -32.22 26.11
C LYS A 644 22.97 -32.81 25.08
N LEU A 645 23.22 -32.53 23.81
CA LEU A 645 22.45 -32.99 22.65
C LEU A 645 23.24 -34.05 21.88
N ASP A 646 22.55 -34.96 21.21
CA ASP A 646 23.12 -35.93 20.28
C ASP A 646 22.61 -35.65 18.87
N ALA A 647 23.51 -35.22 17.98
CA ALA A 647 23.17 -34.83 16.61
C ALA A 647 22.61 -35.97 15.76
N THR A 648 22.86 -37.22 16.15
CA THR A 648 22.29 -38.40 15.45
C THR A 648 20.81 -38.62 15.74
N LYS A 649 20.25 -37.91 16.73
CA LYS A 649 18.86 -38.06 17.18
C LYS A 649 17.88 -37.04 16.60
N PHE A 650 18.36 -36.07 15.81
CA PHE A 650 17.50 -35.15 15.07
C PHE A 650 17.87 -35.09 13.60
N ASN A 651 16.88 -34.77 12.77
CA ASN A 651 16.99 -34.82 11.33
C ASN A 651 17.69 -33.56 10.77
N ILE A 652 19.01 -33.65 10.57
CA ILE A 652 19.75 -32.60 9.88
C ILE A 652 19.50 -32.70 8.36
N LYS A 653 18.92 -31.64 7.78
CA LYS A 653 18.57 -31.63 6.35
C LYS A 653 19.80 -31.51 5.43
N PRO A 654 19.75 -32.06 4.20
CA PRO A 654 20.85 -31.99 3.23
C PRO A 654 21.40 -30.59 2.93
N VAL A 655 20.57 -29.54 3.02
CA VAL A 655 21.00 -28.14 2.84
C VAL A 655 22.15 -27.76 3.76
N PHE A 656 22.17 -28.23 5.02
CA PHE A 656 23.24 -27.91 5.97
C PHE A 656 24.55 -28.61 5.60
N GLY A 657 24.48 -29.85 5.10
CA GLY A 657 25.65 -30.56 4.59
C GLY A 657 26.26 -29.87 3.38
N TRP A 658 25.42 -29.35 2.49
CA TRP A 658 25.88 -28.54 1.36
C TRP A 658 26.53 -27.22 1.80
N LEU A 659 25.88 -26.47 2.72
CA LEU A 659 26.42 -25.21 3.25
C LEU A 659 27.78 -25.43 3.92
N GLN A 660 27.89 -26.47 4.75
CA GLN A 660 29.14 -26.79 5.42
C GLN A 660 30.25 -27.14 4.44
N ALA A 661 29.97 -28.02 3.47
CA ALA A 661 30.95 -28.49 2.51
C ALA A 661 31.40 -27.36 1.56
N LYS A 662 30.46 -26.59 1.01
CA LYS A 662 30.75 -25.55 0.01
C LYS A 662 31.29 -24.25 0.61
N GLY A 663 30.92 -23.91 1.84
CA GLY A 663 31.48 -22.77 2.57
C GLY A 663 32.71 -23.09 3.41
N VAL A 664 33.11 -24.37 3.49
CA VAL A 664 34.14 -24.87 4.41
C VAL A 664 33.87 -24.36 5.84
N VAL A 665 32.60 -24.37 6.25
CA VAL A 665 32.14 -23.78 7.52
C VAL A 665 32.49 -24.75 8.65
N SER A 666 33.11 -24.25 9.71
CA SER A 666 33.48 -25.09 10.86
C SER A 666 32.24 -25.63 11.60
N ASP A 667 32.37 -26.76 12.31
CA ASP A 667 31.26 -27.29 13.12
C ASP A 667 30.74 -26.28 14.14
N PHE A 668 31.67 -25.56 14.78
CA PHE A 668 31.33 -24.51 15.74
C PHE A 668 30.50 -23.40 15.09
N GLU A 669 30.92 -22.94 13.91
CA GLU A 669 30.20 -21.90 13.17
C GLU A 669 28.85 -22.41 12.67
N MET A 670 28.74 -23.65 12.20
CA MET A 670 27.44 -24.26 11.84
C MET A 670 26.46 -24.21 13.01
N LEU A 671 26.90 -24.67 14.19
CA LEU A 671 26.09 -24.72 15.41
C LEU A 671 25.79 -23.34 16.01
N ARG A 672 26.61 -22.33 15.73
CA ARG A 672 26.46 -20.93 16.17
C ARG A 672 25.63 -20.09 15.20
N THR A 673 25.66 -20.36 13.90
CA THR A 673 24.96 -19.52 12.92
C THR A 673 23.62 -20.09 12.52
N PHE A 674 23.54 -21.42 12.34
CA PHE A 674 22.37 -22.08 11.78
C PHE A 674 21.62 -22.90 12.82
N ASN A 675 20.38 -23.22 12.47
CA ASN A 675 19.51 -24.07 13.28
C ASN A 675 19.84 -25.58 13.15
N CYS A 676 20.67 -25.96 12.17
CA CYS A 676 21.16 -27.32 11.92
C CYS A 676 20.07 -28.41 11.97
N GLY A 677 18.86 -28.11 11.46
CA GLY A 677 17.75 -29.05 11.43
C GLY A 677 16.83 -29.01 12.65
N VAL A 678 17.15 -28.23 13.68
CA VAL A 678 16.30 -28.06 14.88
C VAL A 678 15.54 -26.75 14.79
N GLY A 679 14.22 -26.79 14.84
CA GLY A 679 13.38 -25.62 14.83
C GLY A 679 13.17 -25.00 16.21
N MET A 680 12.88 -25.86 17.18
CA MET A 680 12.53 -25.49 18.55
C MET A 680 13.06 -26.54 19.52
N VAL A 681 13.63 -26.10 20.64
CA VAL A 681 14.08 -26.96 21.75
C VAL A 681 13.10 -26.88 22.91
N VAL A 682 12.78 -28.03 23.51
CA VAL A 682 11.84 -28.18 24.62
C VAL A 682 12.53 -28.89 25.79
N ILE A 683 12.49 -28.31 26.98
CA ILE A 683 12.97 -28.93 28.22
C ILE A 683 11.77 -29.37 29.04
N VAL A 684 11.72 -30.66 29.42
CA VAL A 684 10.62 -31.24 30.21
C VAL A 684 11.12 -32.15 31.33
N ASP A 685 10.25 -32.39 32.30
CA ASP A 685 10.47 -33.46 33.28
C ASP A 685 10.37 -34.84 32.58
N PRO A 686 11.24 -35.82 32.89
CA PRO A 686 11.17 -37.16 32.31
C PRO A 686 9.77 -37.80 32.39
N VAL A 687 9.02 -37.55 33.46
CA VAL A 687 7.68 -38.11 33.65
C VAL A 687 6.64 -37.55 32.67
N CYS A 688 6.88 -36.34 32.15
CA CYS A 688 5.98 -35.65 31.22
C CYS A 688 6.25 -36.03 29.75
N VAL A 689 7.36 -36.71 29.44
CA VAL A 689 7.77 -36.98 28.05
C VAL A 689 6.69 -37.70 27.26
N LYS A 690 6.12 -38.78 27.81
CA LYS A 690 5.08 -39.54 27.12
C LYS A 690 3.85 -38.68 26.82
N GLU A 691 3.35 -37.95 27.82
CA GLU A 691 2.18 -37.10 27.64
C GLU A 691 2.44 -35.94 26.67
N LEU A 692 3.66 -35.38 26.66
CA LEU A 692 4.06 -34.37 25.69
C LEU A 692 4.00 -34.94 24.26
N LEU A 693 4.64 -36.09 24.02
CA LEU A 693 4.65 -36.75 22.72
C LEU A 693 3.22 -37.08 22.24
N ASP A 694 2.35 -37.52 23.15
CA ASP A 694 0.94 -37.81 22.86
C ASP A 694 0.10 -36.55 22.58
N SER A 695 0.62 -35.34 22.89
CA SER A 695 -0.09 -34.06 22.75
C SER A 695 0.36 -33.17 21.59
N VAL A 696 1.43 -33.56 20.90
CA VAL A 696 2.05 -32.80 19.81
C VAL A 696 1.77 -33.55 18.50
N ASP A 697 1.01 -32.94 17.59
CA ASP A 697 0.66 -33.53 16.28
C ASP A 697 1.79 -33.38 15.22
N GLU A 698 3.00 -32.98 15.63
CA GLU A 698 4.17 -32.79 14.78
C GLU A 698 5.32 -33.72 15.20
N GLU A 699 6.30 -33.91 14.31
CA GLU A 699 7.50 -34.68 14.63
C GLU A 699 8.26 -33.99 15.78
N ILE A 700 8.47 -34.71 16.88
CA ILE A 700 9.24 -34.27 18.03
C ILE A 700 10.04 -35.45 18.57
N ALA A 701 11.33 -35.25 18.82
CA ALA A 701 12.23 -36.33 19.25
C ALA A 701 12.96 -35.98 20.54
N VAL A 702 13.25 -36.98 21.37
CA VAL A 702 14.17 -36.85 22.49
C VAL A 702 15.60 -36.80 21.95
N VAL A 703 16.26 -35.66 22.10
CA VAL A 703 17.57 -35.38 21.51
C VAL A 703 18.68 -35.24 22.53
N GLY A 704 18.35 -35.09 23.81
CA GLY A 704 19.36 -34.79 24.81
C GLY A 704 18.86 -34.79 26.25
N VAL A 705 19.75 -34.37 27.14
CA VAL A 705 19.51 -34.27 28.58
C VAL A 705 20.13 -33.00 29.15
N VAL A 706 19.57 -32.54 30.25
CA VAL A 706 20.12 -31.45 31.07
C VAL A 706 21.16 -32.02 32.03
N GLU A 707 22.32 -31.38 32.14
CA GLU A 707 23.43 -31.77 33.02
C GLU A 707 23.95 -30.58 33.84
N ALA A 708 24.73 -30.85 34.89
CA ALA A 708 25.49 -29.78 35.57
C ALA A 708 26.71 -29.35 34.74
N MET A 709 27.10 -28.07 34.82
CA MET A 709 28.26 -27.52 34.09
C MET A 709 29.59 -28.21 34.38
N GLY A 710 29.73 -28.93 35.51
CA GLY A 710 31.00 -29.53 35.94
C GLY A 710 31.98 -28.49 36.50
N LYS A 711 33.12 -28.96 37.05
CA LYS A 711 34.14 -28.07 37.68
C LYS A 711 35.03 -27.34 36.67
N GLU A 712 35.13 -27.85 35.45
CA GLU A 712 36.05 -27.33 34.42
C GLU A 712 35.46 -26.14 33.63
N GLY A 713 34.17 -25.82 33.81
CA GLY A 713 33.47 -24.80 33.03
C GLY A 713 33.17 -25.27 31.59
N GLY A 714 32.95 -24.33 30.67
CA GLY A 714 32.70 -24.59 29.25
C GLY A 714 31.43 -23.93 28.70
N HIS A 715 31.01 -24.34 27.50
CA HIS A 715 29.74 -23.91 26.92
C HIS A 715 28.57 -24.60 27.60
N GLN A 716 27.45 -23.88 27.77
CA GLN A 716 26.21 -24.45 28.31
C GLN A 716 25.50 -25.39 27.32
N VAL A 717 26.00 -25.54 26.10
CA VAL A 717 25.46 -26.45 25.08
C VAL A 717 26.60 -27.31 24.54
N VAL A 718 26.42 -28.62 24.63
CA VAL A 718 27.35 -29.61 24.07
C VAL A 718 26.58 -30.45 23.05
N VAL A 719 27.08 -30.52 21.82
CA VAL A 719 26.47 -31.31 20.75
C VAL A 719 27.41 -32.46 20.39
N GLU A 720 27.04 -33.68 20.80
CA GLU A 720 27.78 -34.90 20.50
C GLU A 720 27.45 -35.42 19.09
N ASN A 721 28.37 -36.19 18.53
CA ASN A 721 28.23 -36.88 17.25
C ASN A 721 27.88 -35.96 16.05
N PHE A 722 28.12 -34.65 16.16
CA PHE A 722 27.80 -33.70 15.10
C PHE A 722 28.53 -34.01 13.79
N LYS A 723 29.84 -34.29 13.86
CA LYS A 723 30.63 -34.70 12.69
C LYS A 723 30.11 -35.98 12.05
N GLU A 724 29.68 -36.95 12.86
CA GLU A 724 29.12 -38.22 12.38
C GLU A 724 27.81 -38.00 11.64
N ALA A 725 26.90 -37.21 12.21
CA ALA A 725 25.63 -36.86 11.58
C ALA A 725 25.81 -36.03 10.29
N MET A 726 26.81 -35.14 10.26
CA MET A 726 27.10 -34.28 9.09
C MET A 726 27.88 -34.99 7.98
N HIS A 727 28.70 -36.00 8.29
CA HIS A 727 29.52 -36.70 7.30
C HIS A 727 28.74 -37.23 6.08
N PRO A 728 27.62 -37.98 6.22
CA PRO A 728 26.86 -38.46 5.06
C PRO A 728 26.25 -37.31 4.24
N LEU A 729 25.95 -36.17 4.86
CA LEU A 729 25.36 -35.00 4.20
C LEU A 729 26.39 -34.12 3.50
N THR A 730 27.63 -34.10 3.99
CA THR A 730 28.74 -33.30 3.44
C THR A 730 29.51 -34.06 2.37
N SER A 731 29.72 -35.36 2.55
CA SER A 731 30.54 -36.21 1.67
C SER A 731 30.19 -36.14 0.17
N PRO A 732 28.93 -35.96 -0.27
CA PRO A 732 28.60 -35.83 -1.71
C PRO A 732 29.17 -34.57 -2.36
N TYR A 733 29.54 -33.56 -1.59
CA TYR A 733 29.93 -32.23 -2.09
C TYR A 733 31.43 -31.94 -1.94
N VAL A 734 32.17 -32.82 -1.27
CA VAL A 734 33.61 -32.65 -0.93
C VAL A 734 34.54 -33.23 -1.99
N ALA A 735 34.06 -34.13 -2.87
CA ALA A 735 34.88 -34.79 -3.90
C ALA A 735 34.51 -34.32 -5.32
N GLY A 736 35.36 -33.49 -5.94
CA GLY A 736 35.23 -33.14 -7.37
C GLY A 736 36.01 -31.91 -7.82
N ASP A 737 36.01 -30.83 -7.03
CA ASP A 737 36.66 -29.55 -7.38
C ASP A 737 37.85 -29.27 -6.45
N ARG A 738 39.00 -29.91 -6.67
CA ARG A 738 40.26 -29.49 -6.02
C ARG A 738 41.07 -28.64 -6.99
N ALA A 739 40.87 -27.33 -6.91
CA ALA A 739 41.78 -26.35 -7.50
C ALA A 739 41.86 -25.03 -6.70
N SER A 740 42.04 -25.09 -5.37
CA SER A 740 42.68 -24.06 -4.51
C SER A 740 42.39 -24.34 -3.02
N PRO A 741 43.26 -23.91 -2.08
CA PRO A 741 42.90 -23.90 -0.67
C PRO A 741 41.77 -22.88 -0.44
N GLN A 742 40.53 -23.35 -0.34
CA GLN A 742 39.39 -22.49 0.02
C GLN A 742 39.51 -22.04 1.47
N LYS A 743 39.38 -20.74 1.70
CA LYS A 743 39.32 -20.13 3.04
C LYS A 743 38.01 -20.58 3.71
N SER A 744 38.08 -20.99 4.97
CA SER A 744 36.89 -21.23 5.80
C SER A 744 36.09 -19.94 5.97
N LEU A 745 34.78 -19.99 5.73
CA LEU A 745 33.88 -18.85 5.91
C LEU A 745 33.20 -18.88 7.28
N SER A 746 33.10 -17.69 7.88
CA SER A 746 32.29 -17.41 9.07
C SER A 746 31.14 -16.44 8.77
N TYR A 747 30.17 -16.34 9.66
CA TYR A 747 29.09 -15.36 9.56
C TYR A 747 29.64 -13.92 9.61
N LYS A 748 30.71 -13.71 10.37
CA LYS A 748 31.48 -12.46 10.38
C LYS A 748 32.11 -12.13 9.04
N ASP A 749 32.63 -13.12 8.29
CA ASP A 749 33.12 -12.91 6.91
C ASP A 749 31.99 -12.52 5.93
N SER A 750 30.72 -12.75 6.30
CA SER A 750 29.56 -12.30 5.53
C SER A 750 29.07 -10.90 5.90
N GLY A 751 29.68 -10.26 6.91
CA GLY A 751 29.35 -8.90 7.36
C GLY A 751 28.38 -8.82 8.54
N VAL A 752 28.21 -9.90 9.32
CA VAL A 752 27.38 -9.92 10.53
C VAL A 752 28.23 -10.31 11.75
N ASP A 753 28.29 -9.45 12.76
CA ASP A 753 29.13 -9.60 13.95
C ASP A 753 28.29 -9.79 15.22
N ILE A 754 28.05 -11.06 15.56
CA ILE A 754 27.28 -11.45 16.75
C ILE A 754 27.91 -10.89 18.04
N GLU A 755 29.24 -10.83 18.13
CA GLU A 755 29.94 -10.34 19.34
C GLU A 755 29.76 -8.83 19.51
N ALA A 756 29.70 -8.08 18.41
CA ALA A 756 29.35 -6.65 18.43
C ALA A 756 27.90 -6.45 18.88
N GLY A 757 26.98 -7.32 18.42
CA GLY A 757 25.58 -7.36 18.88
C GLY A 757 25.46 -7.59 20.39
N ASP A 758 26.13 -8.62 20.92
CA ASP A 758 26.14 -8.93 22.36
C ASP A 758 26.73 -7.78 23.21
N SER A 759 27.77 -7.13 22.67
CA SER A 759 28.38 -5.95 23.28
C SER A 759 27.40 -4.79 23.32
N LEU A 760 26.67 -4.54 22.23
CA LEU A 760 25.61 -3.52 22.18
C LEU A 760 24.52 -3.80 23.23
N VAL A 761 23.99 -5.03 23.29
CA VAL A 761 22.99 -5.45 24.27
C VAL A 761 23.44 -5.13 25.70
N SER A 762 24.72 -5.40 26.01
CA SER A 762 25.31 -5.10 27.32
C SER A 762 25.35 -3.60 27.62
N LEU A 763 25.63 -2.76 26.62
CA LEU A 763 25.69 -1.30 26.74
C LEU A 763 24.31 -0.64 26.84
N ILE A 764 23.27 -1.21 26.24
CA ILE A 764 21.91 -0.64 26.25
C ILE A 764 21.06 -1.13 27.42
N LYS A 765 21.43 -2.23 28.09
CA LYS A 765 20.74 -2.73 29.30
C LYS A 765 20.49 -1.64 30.36
N PRO A 766 21.47 -0.78 30.74
CA PRO A 766 21.23 0.32 31.68
C PRO A 766 20.25 1.37 31.14
N LEU A 767 20.28 1.66 29.83
CA LEU A 767 19.37 2.61 29.18
C LEU A 767 17.93 2.11 29.25
N ALA A 768 17.68 0.85 28.88
CA ALA A 768 16.36 0.22 29.01
C ALA A 768 15.88 0.18 30.47
N ARG A 769 16.75 -0.22 31.41
CA ARG A 769 16.45 -0.20 32.86
C ARG A 769 16.04 1.18 33.37
N SER A 770 16.62 2.26 32.83
CA SER A 770 16.26 3.63 33.22
C SER A 770 14.83 4.04 32.81
N THR A 771 14.18 3.26 31.95
CA THR A 771 12.78 3.45 31.53
C THR A 771 11.81 2.52 32.27
N SER A 772 12.33 1.62 33.11
CA SER A 772 11.51 0.62 33.80
C SER A 772 10.44 1.26 34.68
N ARG A 773 9.28 0.61 34.70
CA ARG A 773 8.11 1.01 35.48
C ARG A 773 7.42 -0.23 36.06
N SER A 774 6.46 0.00 36.96
CA SER A 774 5.64 -1.09 37.51
C SER A 774 5.00 -1.90 36.38
N GLY A 775 5.11 -3.22 36.49
CA GLY A 775 4.67 -4.19 35.49
C GLY A 775 5.77 -4.76 34.59
N VAL A 776 6.93 -4.10 34.44
CA VAL A 776 8.04 -4.70 33.67
C VAL A 776 8.57 -5.94 34.38
N LEU A 777 8.60 -7.07 33.68
CA LEU A 777 9.15 -8.34 34.17
C LEU A 777 10.39 -8.72 33.34
N GLY A 778 11.48 -9.10 34.02
CA GLY A 778 12.72 -9.51 33.36
C GLY A 778 13.57 -8.33 32.86
N GLY A 779 14.28 -8.51 31.75
CA GLY A 779 15.13 -7.51 31.12
C GLY A 779 15.60 -7.94 29.74
N LEU A 780 16.38 -7.09 29.06
CA LEU A 780 16.87 -7.37 27.70
C LEU A 780 17.72 -8.66 27.63
N GLY A 781 17.52 -9.43 26.55
CA GLY A 781 18.27 -10.65 26.22
C GLY A 781 17.48 -11.96 26.31
N GLY A 782 16.18 -11.91 26.66
CA GLY A 782 15.26 -13.05 26.48
C GLY A 782 14.59 -13.05 25.10
N PHE A 783 13.79 -14.07 24.80
CA PHE A 783 13.02 -14.16 23.55
C PHE A 783 11.85 -13.17 23.46
N GLY A 784 11.40 -12.58 24.58
CA GLY A 784 10.32 -11.60 24.56
C GLY A 784 10.32 -10.70 25.79
N GLY A 785 9.90 -9.45 25.60
CA GLY A 785 9.72 -8.49 26.67
C GLY A 785 8.39 -8.73 27.39
N CYS A 786 8.41 -8.82 28.72
CA CYS A 786 7.26 -9.19 29.53
C CYS A 786 6.71 -7.99 30.34
N PHE A 787 5.39 -7.82 30.34
CA PHE A 787 4.71 -6.74 31.06
C PHE A 787 3.43 -7.24 31.76
N GLN A 788 3.42 -7.24 33.10
CA GLN A 788 2.29 -7.62 33.93
C GLN A 788 1.26 -6.48 34.00
N LEU A 789 0.07 -6.71 33.47
CA LEU A 789 -0.94 -5.66 33.36
C LEU A 789 -1.52 -5.25 34.72
N LYS A 790 -1.68 -6.20 35.65
CA LYS A 790 -2.21 -5.92 37.00
C LYS A 790 -1.31 -5.07 37.89
N ALA A 791 -0.04 -4.93 37.53
CA ALA A 791 0.90 -4.10 38.26
C ALA A 791 0.84 -2.62 37.84
N VAL A 792 0.03 -2.27 36.83
CA VAL A 792 -0.22 -0.87 36.47
C VAL A 792 -1.01 -0.19 37.58
N GLU A 793 -0.65 1.05 37.91
CA GLU A 793 -1.28 1.81 39.00
C GLU A 793 -2.78 2.10 38.76
N GLU A 794 -3.18 2.22 37.50
CA GLU A 794 -4.55 2.43 37.08
C GLU A 794 -5.29 1.09 36.96
N GLU A 795 -6.44 0.98 37.63
CA GLU A 795 -7.28 -0.21 37.56
C GLU A 795 -8.22 -0.14 36.35
N TYR A 796 -8.13 -1.13 35.46
CA TYR A 796 -8.99 -1.26 34.28
C TYR A 796 -10.02 -2.37 34.49
N LYS A 797 -11.30 -2.06 34.24
CA LYS A 797 -12.40 -3.03 34.33
C LYS A 797 -12.54 -3.85 33.05
N ASP A 798 -12.50 -3.20 31.89
CA ASP A 798 -12.53 -3.83 30.57
C ASP A 798 -11.37 -3.30 29.71
N PRO A 799 -10.12 -3.69 30.02
CA PRO A 799 -8.94 -3.14 29.35
C PRO A 799 -8.90 -3.48 27.85
N VAL A 800 -8.65 -2.45 27.06
CA VAL A 800 -8.36 -2.55 25.63
C VAL A 800 -6.91 -2.16 25.38
N LEU A 801 -6.17 -3.08 24.78
CA LEU A 801 -4.80 -2.87 24.35
C LEU A 801 -4.80 -2.13 23.01
N VAL A 802 -3.89 -1.17 22.89
CA VAL A 802 -3.77 -0.31 21.71
C VAL A 802 -2.33 -0.40 21.20
N LEU A 803 -2.16 -0.81 19.95
CA LEU A 803 -0.86 -1.18 19.36
C LEU A 803 -0.59 -0.33 18.13
N ALA A 804 0.58 0.30 18.04
CA ALA A 804 1.01 1.05 16.86
C ALA A 804 2.47 0.72 16.51
N ALA A 805 2.77 0.66 15.22
CA ALA A 805 4.12 0.53 14.70
C ALA A 805 4.36 1.63 13.64
N ASP A 806 5.52 2.27 13.66
CA ASP A 806 5.90 3.32 12.71
C ASP A 806 7.43 3.47 12.67
N GLY A 807 7.96 4.18 11.67
CA GLY A 807 9.37 4.48 11.50
C GLY A 807 9.67 5.98 11.52
N VAL A 808 10.94 6.34 11.28
CA VAL A 808 11.39 7.75 11.20
C VAL A 808 11.44 8.27 9.76
N GLY A 809 11.45 7.38 8.77
CA GLY A 809 11.50 7.75 7.36
C GLY A 809 12.81 8.44 6.95
N THR A 810 12.77 9.28 5.93
CA THR A 810 13.99 9.84 5.32
C THR A 810 14.68 10.94 6.15
N LYS A 811 14.15 11.29 7.34
CA LYS A 811 14.85 12.15 8.31
C LYS A 811 16.17 11.51 8.79
N LEU A 812 16.23 10.18 8.77
CA LEU A 812 17.45 9.40 9.07
C LEU A 812 18.65 9.83 8.23
N LYS A 813 18.45 10.25 6.98
CA LYS A 813 19.54 10.74 6.12
C LYS A 813 20.18 12.03 6.64
N ILE A 814 19.41 12.88 7.32
CA ILE A 814 19.98 14.08 7.95
C ILE A 814 20.81 13.64 9.14
N ALA A 815 20.25 12.80 10.01
CA ALA A 815 20.95 12.23 11.19
C ALA A 815 22.30 11.62 10.81
N GLN A 816 22.31 10.79 9.76
CA GLN A 816 23.50 10.13 9.20
C GLN A 816 24.51 11.15 8.66
N LYS A 817 24.05 12.17 7.92
CA LYS A 817 24.95 13.17 7.31
C LYS A 817 25.60 14.13 8.29
N ILE A 818 24.91 14.51 9.36
CA ILE A 818 25.44 15.45 10.37
C ILE A 818 25.98 14.73 11.62
N ASN A 819 25.97 13.39 11.62
CA ASN A 819 26.43 12.55 12.72
C ASN A 819 25.73 12.85 14.06
N GLN A 820 24.41 13.06 14.03
CA GLN A 820 23.56 13.27 15.21
C GLN A 820 22.42 12.25 15.23
N HIS A 821 22.51 11.25 16.12
CA HIS A 821 21.64 10.07 16.08
C HIS A 821 20.70 9.94 17.29
N SER A 822 20.94 10.68 18.37
CA SER A 822 20.12 10.55 19.59
C SER A 822 18.71 11.11 19.42
N THR A 823 18.51 12.15 18.60
CA THR A 823 17.18 12.74 18.43
C THR A 823 16.24 11.86 17.62
N ILE A 824 16.75 11.06 16.67
CA ILE A 824 15.91 10.17 15.86
C ILE A 824 15.36 8.98 16.66
N GLY A 825 15.98 8.61 17.79
CA GLY A 825 15.36 7.68 18.73
C GLY A 825 14.14 8.28 19.44
N ILE A 826 14.13 9.59 19.71
CA ILE A 826 12.96 10.29 20.26
C ILE A 826 11.87 10.40 19.21
N ASP A 827 12.24 10.72 17.97
CA ASP A 827 11.33 10.71 16.82
C ASP A 827 10.61 9.36 16.72
N LEU A 828 11.36 8.25 16.78
CA LEU A 828 10.80 6.90 16.67
C LEU A 828 9.70 6.63 17.72
N VAL A 829 9.98 6.98 18.98
CA VAL A 829 8.98 6.84 20.05
C VAL A 829 7.80 7.77 19.80
N ALA A 830 8.03 9.02 19.42
CA ALA A 830 6.98 10.00 19.17
C ALA A 830 6.01 9.54 18.09
N MET A 831 6.51 8.93 17.01
CA MET A 831 5.68 8.42 15.92
C MET A 831 4.66 7.39 16.40
N CYS A 832 5.09 6.43 17.24
CA CYS A 832 4.20 5.37 17.70
C CYS A 832 3.32 5.78 18.91
N VAL A 833 3.89 6.47 19.91
CA VAL A 833 3.14 6.75 21.16
C VAL A 833 2.06 7.81 20.97
N ASN A 834 2.25 8.75 20.03
CA ASN A 834 1.23 9.73 19.69
C ASN A 834 0.06 9.08 18.92
N ASP A 835 0.29 7.99 18.20
CA ASP A 835 -0.74 7.24 17.48
C ASP A 835 -1.63 6.42 18.43
N ILE A 836 -1.06 5.71 19.40
CA ILE A 836 -1.88 5.03 20.43
C ILE A 836 -2.66 6.03 21.29
N LEU A 837 -2.09 7.23 21.51
CA LEU A 837 -2.75 8.32 22.22
C LEU A 837 -3.99 8.83 21.47
N CYS A 838 -4.05 8.71 20.14
CA CYS A 838 -5.23 9.05 19.34
C CYS A 838 -6.46 8.19 19.69
N ASN A 839 -6.24 7.04 20.31
CA ASN A 839 -7.30 6.14 20.79
C ASN A 839 -7.57 6.28 22.29
N GLY A 840 -6.94 7.25 22.96
CA GLY A 840 -7.09 7.48 24.40
C GLY A 840 -6.14 6.68 25.27
N ALA A 841 -5.22 5.91 24.69
CA ALA A 841 -4.38 4.99 25.44
C ALA A 841 -3.22 5.66 26.17
N ALA A 842 -2.94 5.18 27.38
CA ALA A 842 -1.69 5.44 28.07
C ALA A 842 -0.62 4.46 27.56
N PRO A 843 0.56 4.92 27.13
CA PRO A 843 1.65 4.03 26.77
C PRO A 843 2.09 3.15 27.95
N LEU A 844 2.39 1.88 27.69
CA LEU A 844 2.95 0.93 28.65
C LEU A 844 4.39 0.58 28.29
N THR A 845 4.59 0.12 27.06
CA THR A 845 5.85 -0.48 26.60
C THR A 845 6.22 -0.01 25.20
N PHE A 846 7.50 -0.14 24.88
CA PHE A 846 8.08 0.16 23.58
C PHE A 846 9.11 -0.89 23.19
N LEU A 847 9.14 -1.25 21.91
CA LEU A 847 10.17 -2.06 21.27
C LEU A 847 10.73 -1.31 20.07
N ASP A 848 12.03 -1.47 19.79
CA ASP A 848 12.70 -0.92 18.62
C ASP A 848 13.27 -2.03 17.71
N TYR A 849 13.27 -1.78 16.41
CA TYR A 849 13.97 -2.59 15.40
C TYR A 849 14.99 -1.69 14.72
N PHE A 850 16.26 -2.07 14.78
CA PHE A 850 17.38 -1.34 14.20
C PHE A 850 18.04 -2.19 13.10
N ALA A 851 17.90 -1.77 11.85
CA ALA A 851 18.50 -2.46 10.70
C ALA A 851 19.63 -1.62 10.10
N CYS A 852 20.78 -2.24 9.82
CA CYS A 852 21.94 -1.52 9.26
C CYS A 852 22.78 -2.38 8.33
N GLY A 853 23.65 -1.76 7.54
CA GLY A 853 24.54 -2.48 6.63
C GLY A 853 25.72 -3.16 7.34
N SER A 854 26.20 -2.51 8.40
CA SER A 854 27.25 -2.99 9.31
C SER A 854 27.09 -2.25 10.64
N LEU A 855 27.15 -3.00 11.73
CA LEU A 855 26.86 -2.49 13.06
C LEU A 855 27.97 -1.58 13.59
N ASP A 856 27.67 -0.28 13.68
CA ASP A 856 28.40 0.63 14.55
C ASP A 856 27.72 0.68 15.92
N VAL A 857 28.36 0.03 16.89
CA VAL A 857 27.87 -0.07 18.28
C VAL A 857 27.66 1.30 18.92
N ASN A 858 28.47 2.32 18.61
CA ASN A 858 28.32 3.65 19.19
C ASN A 858 27.11 4.38 18.59
N VAL A 859 26.92 4.27 17.28
CA VAL A 859 25.75 4.84 16.58
C VAL A 859 24.47 4.19 17.12
N ALA A 860 24.39 2.85 17.11
CA ALA A 860 23.23 2.12 17.60
C ALA A 860 22.92 2.47 19.07
N ARG A 861 23.94 2.46 19.95
CA ARG A 861 23.77 2.90 21.36
C ARG A 861 23.26 4.34 21.47
N ASN A 862 23.73 5.27 20.63
CA ASN A 862 23.26 6.65 20.63
C ASN A 862 21.79 6.75 20.20
N VAL A 863 21.36 5.96 19.22
CA VAL A 863 19.95 5.85 18.82
C VAL A 863 19.11 5.30 19.97
N VAL A 864 19.52 4.19 20.58
CA VAL A 864 18.79 3.58 21.71
C VAL A 864 18.73 4.52 22.93
N SER A 865 19.76 5.33 23.17
CA SER A 865 19.72 6.39 24.20
C SER A 865 18.60 7.40 23.94
N GLY A 866 18.38 7.76 22.67
CA GLY A 866 17.25 8.55 22.20
C GLY A 866 15.91 7.87 22.42
N VAL A 867 15.81 6.58 22.08
CA VAL A 867 14.60 5.77 22.31
C VAL A 867 14.28 5.72 23.81
N ALA A 868 15.28 5.50 24.66
CA ALA A 868 15.10 5.50 26.11
C ALA A 868 14.63 6.86 26.64
N GLU A 869 15.13 7.97 26.06
CA GLU A 869 14.64 9.31 26.38
C GLU A 869 13.18 9.53 25.95
N GLY A 870 12.82 9.12 24.73
CA GLY A 870 11.43 9.15 24.27
C GLY A 870 10.50 8.31 25.15
N CYS A 871 10.95 7.14 25.58
CA CYS A 871 10.24 6.26 26.51
C CYS A 871 10.00 6.97 27.85
N ARG A 872 11.02 7.62 28.44
CA ARG A 872 10.84 8.43 29.66
C ARG A 872 9.84 9.56 29.48
N GLN A 873 9.89 10.29 28.35
CA GLN A 873 8.96 11.38 28.06
C GLN A 873 7.51 10.89 27.93
N SER A 874 7.30 9.72 27.34
CA SER A 874 5.98 9.08 27.17
C SER A 874 5.54 8.25 28.37
N SER A 875 6.41 8.02 29.34
CA SER A 875 6.23 7.07 30.44
C SER A 875 6.10 5.60 29.98
N ALA A 876 6.56 5.27 28.78
CA ALA A 876 6.68 3.87 28.33
C ALA A 876 7.97 3.23 28.86
N ALA A 877 7.99 1.90 28.97
CA ALA A 877 9.20 1.15 29.22
C ALA A 877 9.74 0.53 27.94
N LEU A 878 11.02 0.73 27.66
CA LEU A 878 11.77 -0.01 26.65
C LEU A 878 12.06 -1.41 27.18
N ILE A 879 11.35 -2.42 26.67
CA ILE A 879 11.37 -3.79 27.23
C ILE A 879 12.03 -4.81 26.30
N GLY A 880 12.34 -4.44 25.07
CA GLY A 880 12.88 -5.32 24.05
C GLY A 880 13.20 -4.55 22.78
N GLY A 881 13.79 -5.23 21.83
CA GLY A 881 14.15 -4.70 20.52
C GLY A 881 14.99 -5.72 19.75
N GLU A 882 15.24 -5.44 18.48
CA GLU A 882 16.05 -6.27 17.60
C GLU A 882 17.09 -5.44 16.85
N THR A 883 18.26 -6.02 16.58
CA THR A 883 19.35 -5.39 15.83
C THR A 883 19.77 -6.28 14.66
N ALA A 884 19.36 -5.90 13.45
CA ALA A 884 19.62 -6.65 12.24
C ALA A 884 20.79 -6.05 11.43
N GLU A 885 21.87 -6.82 11.26
CA GLU A 885 22.90 -6.54 10.27
C GLU A 885 22.53 -7.18 8.93
N MET A 886 22.32 -6.33 7.92
CA MET A 886 21.80 -6.72 6.61
C MET A 886 22.76 -6.29 5.49
N PRO A 887 23.96 -6.92 5.40
CA PRO A 887 24.97 -6.56 4.41
C PRO A 887 24.45 -6.66 2.98
N GLY A 888 24.64 -5.57 2.23
CA GLY A 888 24.18 -5.43 0.86
C GLY A 888 22.67 -5.16 0.69
N MET A 889 21.91 -5.06 1.78
CA MET A 889 20.62 -4.35 1.79
C MET A 889 20.83 -2.86 2.04
N TYR A 890 21.69 -2.54 3.00
CA TYR A 890 22.15 -1.18 3.28
C TYR A 890 23.64 -1.05 3.00
N GLU A 891 24.03 0.17 2.61
CA GLU A 891 25.43 0.57 2.56
C GLU A 891 26.00 0.72 3.99
N PRO A 892 27.31 0.54 4.18
CA PRO A 892 27.96 0.82 5.46
C PRO A 892 27.66 2.24 5.96
N GLY A 893 27.27 2.37 7.23
CA GLY A 893 26.87 3.64 7.85
C GLY A 893 25.42 4.08 7.57
N VAL A 894 24.68 3.33 6.74
CA VAL A 894 23.23 3.53 6.55
C VAL A 894 22.46 2.55 7.44
N TYR A 895 21.43 3.07 8.09
CA TYR A 895 20.50 2.31 8.94
C TYR A 895 19.06 2.80 8.78
N ASP A 896 18.11 1.90 9.03
CA ASP A 896 16.68 2.19 9.22
C ASP A 896 16.23 1.77 10.62
N ILE A 897 15.18 2.41 11.13
CA ILE A 897 14.59 2.09 12.42
C ILE A 897 13.07 2.08 12.36
N ALA A 898 12.50 1.04 12.99
CA ALA A 898 11.07 0.90 13.23
C ALA A 898 10.80 0.75 14.72
N GLY A 899 9.64 1.21 15.15
CA GLY A 899 9.25 1.26 16.55
C GLY A 899 7.89 0.63 16.73
N PHE A 900 7.65 0.11 17.92
CA PHE A 900 6.38 -0.47 18.30
C PHE A 900 5.99 -0.03 19.70
N ALA A 901 4.82 0.58 19.82
CA ALA A 901 4.26 1.00 21.10
C ALA A 901 3.01 0.19 21.43
N LEU A 902 2.94 -0.28 22.68
CA LEU A 902 1.74 -0.86 23.25
C LEU A 902 1.26 0.02 24.41
N GLY A 903 -0.01 0.39 24.36
CA GLY A 903 -0.73 1.10 25.42
C GLY A 903 -1.99 0.39 25.85
N VAL A 904 -2.65 0.95 26.86
CA VAL A 904 -3.92 0.47 27.39
C VAL A 904 -4.90 1.63 27.59
N VAL A 905 -6.18 1.35 27.34
CA VAL A 905 -7.29 2.25 27.60
C VAL A 905 -8.46 1.46 28.18
N GLU A 906 -9.23 2.08 29.07
CA GLU A 906 -10.53 1.54 29.47
C GLU A 906 -11.49 1.59 28.28
N ARG A 907 -12.26 0.53 28.03
CA ARG A 907 -13.12 0.43 26.84
C ARG A 907 -14.10 1.59 26.70
N SER A 908 -14.66 2.05 27.81
CA SER A 908 -15.58 3.20 27.82
C SER A 908 -14.92 4.51 27.44
N HIS A 909 -13.59 4.61 27.45
CA HIS A 909 -12.81 5.81 27.16
C HIS A 909 -12.13 5.82 25.79
N ILE A 910 -12.29 4.76 24.98
CA ILE A 910 -11.73 4.70 23.61
C ILE A 910 -12.14 5.91 22.80
N LEU A 911 -11.16 6.52 22.12
CA LEU A 911 -11.34 7.58 21.14
C LEU A 911 -11.19 7.04 19.71
N PRO A 912 -11.72 7.73 18.69
CA PRO A 912 -12.61 8.88 18.77
C PRO A 912 -14.04 8.54 19.22
N LYS A 913 -14.68 9.47 19.94
CA LYS A 913 -16.12 9.45 20.24
C LYS A 913 -16.91 9.97 19.04
N ILE A 914 -16.89 9.22 17.93
CA ILE A 914 -17.43 9.64 16.63
C ILE A 914 -18.86 10.19 16.74
N ASN A 915 -19.72 9.56 17.53
CA ASN A 915 -21.12 9.94 17.68
C ASN A 915 -21.33 11.23 18.50
N ASP A 916 -20.32 11.65 19.27
CA ASP A 916 -20.41 12.84 20.13
C ASP A 916 -19.88 14.10 19.40
N ILE A 917 -19.24 13.94 18.25
CA ILE A 917 -18.65 15.03 17.47
C ILE A 917 -19.76 15.76 16.69
N ALA A 918 -19.89 17.06 16.91
CA ALA A 918 -20.93 17.88 16.31
C ALA A 918 -20.40 19.23 15.80
N VAL A 919 -21.19 19.89 14.94
CA VAL A 919 -20.90 21.25 14.50
C VAL A 919 -20.86 22.19 15.71
N GLY A 920 -19.78 22.97 15.84
CA GLY A 920 -19.54 23.87 16.97
C GLY A 920 -18.47 23.38 17.95
N ASP A 921 -18.04 22.12 17.84
CA ASP A 921 -16.90 21.61 18.61
C ASP A 921 -15.61 22.36 18.28
N ILE A 922 -14.78 22.56 19.31
CA ILE A 922 -13.53 23.32 19.24
C ILE A 922 -12.37 22.38 18.88
N ILE A 923 -11.55 22.80 17.92
CA ILE A 923 -10.31 22.12 17.54
C ILE A 923 -9.14 22.89 18.13
N ILE A 924 -8.28 22.19 18.89
CA ILE A 924 -7.08 22.77 19.51
C ILE A 924 -5.86 22.19 18.81
N GLY A 925 -5.04 23.08 18.22
CA GLY A 925 -3.74 22.71 17.65
C GLY A 925 -2.65 22.74 18.72
N LEU A 926 -1.86 21.68 18.83
CA LEU A 926 -0.68 21.65 19.70
C LEU A 926 0.58 21.99 18.88
N PRO A 927 1.49 22.82 19.41
CA PRO A 927 2.68 23.21 18.67
C PRO A 927 3.64 22.03 18.49
N SER A 928 4.25 21.92 17.30
CA SER A 928 5.37 21.01 17.02
C SER A 928 6.72 21.71 17.26
N ASN A 929 7.80 20.94 17.26
CA ASN A 929 9.17 21.47 17.33
C ASN A 929 9.73 21.87 15.94
N GLY A 930 8.94 21.68 14.88
CA GLY A 930 9.37 21.75 13.49
C GLY A 930 8.58 20.78 12.62
N VAL A 931 9.20 20.29 11.55
CA VAL A 931 8.62 19.24 10.70
C VAL A 931 8.73 17.90 11.43
N HIS A 932 7.63 17.14 11.45
CA HIS A 932 7.63 15.77 11.98
C HIS A 932 8.48 14.83 11.12
N SER A 933 8.73 13.61 11.58
CA SER A 933 9.52 12.61 10.84
C SER A 933 9.02 12.38 9.39
N ASN A 934 7.72 12.47 9.16
CA ASN A 934 7.11 12.37 7.83
C ASN A 934 7.29 13.69 7.06
N GLY A 935 7.52 13.61 5.75
CA GLY A 935 7.68 14.77 4.86
C GLY A 935 9.13 15.13 4.49
N PHE A 936 10.12 14.47 5.10
CA PHE A 936 11.53 14.74 4.82
C PHE A 936 11.96 14.42 3.38
N SER A 937 11.27 13.52 2.67
CA SER A 937 11.54 13.29 1.23
C SER A 937 11.30 14.56 0.40
N LEU A 938 10.28 15.35 0.76
CA LEU A 938 10.03 16.66 0.14
C LEU A 938 11.13 17.66 0.51
N ILE A 939 11.56 17.69 1.77
CA ILE A 939 12.64 18.56 2.24
C ILE A 939 13.93 18.29 1.48
N HIS A 940 14.33 17.02 1.35
CA HIS A 940 15.51 16.63 0.56
C HIS A 940 15.42 17.14 -0.89
N LYS A 941 14.23 17.03 -1.50
CA LYS A 941 14.01 17.51 -2.87
C LYS A 941 14.02 19.04 -2.98
N LEU A 942 13.47 19.74 -1.99
CA LEU A 942 13.48 21.20 -1.91
C LEU A 942 14.92 21.72 -1.75
N MET A 943 15.69 21.16 -0.82
CA MET A 943 17.10 21.52 -0.62
C MET A 943 17.90 21.34 -1.91
N LYS A 944 17.74 20.19 -2.58
CA LYS A 944 18.40 19.91 -3.87
C LYS A 944 18.01 20.93 -4.94
N LYS A 945 16.72 21.29 -5.05
CA LYS A 945 16.25 22.27 -6.04
C LYS A 945 16.76 23.69 -5.73
N SER A 946 16.87 24.04 -4.46
CA SER A 946 17.35 25.36 -4.01
C SER A 946 18.88 25.47 -4.00
N GLY A 947 19.62 24.38 -4.23
CA GLY A 947 21.08 24.36 -4.13
C GLY A 947 21.61 24.50 -2.70
N LEU A 948 20.76 24.32 -1.69
CA LEU A 948 21.13 24.46 -0.27
C LEU A 948 21.68 23.15 0.29
N THR A 949 22.61 23.27 1.23
CA THR A 949 23.24 22.17 1.97
C THR A 949 22.83 22.17 3.43
N LEU A 950 23.04 21.06 4.14
CA LEU A 950 22.73 20.97 5.58
C LEU A 950 23.61 21.91 6.44
N ASN A 951 24.73 22.39 5.90
CA ASN A 951 25.64 23.30 6.60
C ASN A 951 25.27 24.77 6.42
N ASP A 952 24.35 25.09 5.50
CA ASP A 952 23.91 26.46 5.29
C ASP A 952 23.11 26.94 6.50
N LYS A 953 23.21 28.23 6.83
CA LYS A 953 22.45 28.82 7.94
C LYS A 953 20.95 28.75 7.64
N ALA A 954 20.18 28.27 8.60
CA ALA A 954 18.73 28.24 8.50
C ALA A 954 18.21 29.68 8.65
N PRO A 955 17.57 30.28 7.63
CA PRO A 955 17.12 31.67 7.69
C PRO A 955 16.02 31.90 8.74
N PHE A 956 15.36 30.83 9.18
CA PHE A 956 14.32 30.81 10.20
C PHE A 956 14.84 30.43 11.59
N SER A 957 16.13 30.11 11.74
CA SER A 957 16.70 29.77 13.05
C SER A 957 16.88 31.03 13.90
N LYS A 958 16.20 31.07 15.05
CA LYS A 958 16.40 32.12 16.07
C LYS A 958 17.78 32.05 16.74
N GLU A 959 18.37 30.85 16.78
CA GLU A 959 19.66 30.58 17.43
C GLU A 959 20.85 30.65 16.45
N GLY A 960 20.61 31.05 15.20
CA GLY A 960 21.64 31.05 14.15
C GLY A 960 22.19 29.66 13.79
N LEU A 961 21.42 28.60 13.98
CA LEU A 961 21.73 27.22 13.62
C LEU A 961 21.74 27.00 12.10
N THR A 962 22.37 25.91 11.69
CA THR A 962 22.35 25.40 10.32
C THR A 962 21.03 24.72 9.97
N LEU A 963 20.75 24.52 8.68
CA LEU A 963 19.59 23.76 8.22
C LEU A 963 19.58 22.34 8.81
N GLY A 964 20.72 21.67 8.91
CA GLY A 964 20.81 20.35 9.53
C GLY A 964 20.40 20.34 11.00
N GLU A 965 20.89 21.29 11.79
CA GLU A 965 20.60 21.42 13.22
C GLU A 965 19.13 21.79 13.50
N GLU A 966 18.52 22.64 12.67
CA GLU A 966 17.09 22.93 12.79
C GLU A 966 16.20 21.75 12.38
N LEU A 967 16.54 21.11 11.27
CA LEU A 967 15.75 20.02 10.71
C LEU A 967 15.83 18.71 11.51
N ILE A 968 16.87 18.53 12.32
CA ILE A 968 17.04 17.32 13.15
C ILE A 968 16.32 17.40 14.50
N LYS A 969 15.72 18.55 14.85
CA LYS A 969 14.93 18.71 16.07
C LYS A 969 13.85 17.61 16.17
N PRO A 970 13.71 16.92 17.31
CA PRO A 970 12.86 15.74 17.40
C PRO A 970 11.37 16.10 17.33
N THR A 971 10.59 15.20 16.73
CA THR A 971 9.13 15.18 16.77
C THR A 971 8.69 15.17 18.23
N ARG A 972 7.69 15.98 18.55
CA ARG A 972 7.27 16.20 19.93
C ARG A 972 6.42 15.03 20.43
N ILE A 973 6.71 14.56 21.65
CA ILE A 973 5.90 13.59 22.37
C ILE A 973 4.82 14.33 23.16
N TYR A 974 3.54 14.04 22.91
CA TYR A 974 2.42 14.79 23.49
C TYR A 974 1.77 14.12 24.71
N VAL A 975 2.21 12.91 25.08
CA VAL A 975 1.58 12.05 26.09
C VAL A 975 1.34 12.79 27.42
N ARG A 976 2.38 13.37 28.03
CA ARG A 976 2.25 14.07 29.32
C ARG A 976 1.32 15.27 29.28
N SER A 977 1.27 15.98 28.14
CA SER A 977 0.43 17.16 27.97
C SER A 977 -1.04 16.83 27.68
N VAL A 978 -1.30 15.70 27.02
CA VAL A 978 -2.64 15.40 26.48
C VAL A 978 -3.37 14.35 27.33
N LEU A 979 -2.67 13.32 27.82
CA LEU A 979 -3.27 12.21 28.57
C LEU A 979 -4.12 12.67 29.77
N PRO A 980 -3.73 13.68 30.58
CA PRO A 980 -4.60 14.20 31.64
C PRO A 980 -5.92 14.79 31.12
N ALA A 981 -5.90 15.43 29.95
CA ALA A 981 -7.11 15.96 29.31
C ALA A 981 -8.00 14.82 28.78
N LEU A 982 -7.42 13.75 28.24
CA LEU A 982 -8.18 12.57 27.79
C LEU A 982 -8.91 11.91 28.97
N ARG A 983 -8.22 11.76 30.11
CA ARG A 983 -8.78 11.21 31.35
C ARG A 983 -9.94 12.03 31.93
N SER A 984 -10.06 13.32 31.56
CA SER A 984 -11.22 14.13 31.97
C SER A 984 -12.53 13.74 31.28
N GLY A 985 -12.47 12.92 30.22
CA GLY A 985 -13.63 12.53 29.41
C GLY A 985 -14.20 13.63 28.52
N ARG A 986 -13.57 14.82 28.47
CA ARG A 986 -14.04 15.98 27.69
C ARG A 986 -13.50 16.01 26.26
N VAL A 987 -12.44 15.27 25.96
CA VAL A 987 -11.84 15.20 24.64
C VAL A 987 -12.57 14.16 23.80
N LYS A 988 -13.11 14.58 22.66
CA LYS A 988 -13.89 13.71 21.76
C LYS A 988 -13.04 12.97 20.74
N ALA A 989 -11.91 13.56 20.33
CA ALA A 989 -11.00 12.99 19.35
C ALA A 989 -9.62 13.65 19.46
N VAL A 990 -8.59 12.92 19.03
CA VAL A 990 -7.22 13.41 18.86
C VAL A 990 -6.72 12.89 17.52
N ALA A 991 -6.05 13.73 16.73
CA ALA A 991 -5.41 13.34 15.49
C ALA A 991 -3.91 13.65 15.56
N HIS A 992 -3.08 12.62 15.37
CA HIS A 992 -1.65 12.79 15.18
C HIS A 992 -1.39 13.19 13.72
N ILE A 993 -0.65 14.28 13.51
CA ILE A 993 -0.43 14.84 12.18
C ILE A 993 0.89 14.27 11.62
N THR A 994 0.79 13.29 10.74
CA THR A 994 1.93 12.55 10.17
C THR A 994 1.87 12.59 8.63
N GLY A 995 2.05 11.46 7.95
CA GLY A 995 1.84 11.32 6.50
C GLY A 995 0.46 11.85 6.08
N GLY A 996 0.39 12.57 4.96
CA GLY A 996 -0.84 13.22 4.49
C GLY A 996 -1.22 14.54 5.19
N GLY A 997 -0.47 14.94 6.22
CA GLY A 997 -0.59 16.25 6.88
C GLY A 997 -1.98 16.51 7.48
N LEU A 998 -2.34 17.79 7.65
CA LEU A 998 -3.62 18.19 8.28
C LEU A 998 -4.84 17.68 7.50
N LEU A 999 -4.73 17.59 6.18
CA LEU A 999 -5.85 17.30 5.29
C LEU A 999 -6.27 15.83 5.33
N GLU A 1000 -5.35 14.91 5.60
CA GLU A 1000 -5.67 13.48 5.65
C GLU A 1000 -5.83 12.94 7.06
N ASN A 1001 -5.11 13.49 8.03
CA ASN A 1001 -5.13 12.99 9.41
C ASN A 1001 -6.40 13.38 10.18
N ILE A 1002 -6.83 14.64 10.11
CA ILE A 1002 -8.03 15.10 10.83
C ILE A 1002 -9.30 14.33 10.39
N PRO A 1003 -9.52 14.05 9.10
CA PRO A 1003 -10.67 13.25 8.66
C PRO A 1003 -10.72 11.81 9.17
N ARG A 1004 -9.60 11.24 9.67
CA ARG A 1004 -9.58 9.90 10.27
C ARG A 1004 -10.36 9.83 11.60
N VAL A 1005 -10.62 10.98 12.24
CA VAL A 1005 -11.17 11.03 13.61
C VAL A 1005 -12.47 11.82 13.73
N ILE A 1006 -13.08 12.21 12.62
CA ILE A 1006 -14.37 12.92 12.59
C ILE A 1006 -15.39 12.17 11.72
N PRO A 1007 -16.69 12.25 12.02
CA PRO A 1007 -17.72 11.60 11.21
C PRO A 1007 -17.81 12.20 9.80
N PRO A 1008 -18.26 11.42 8.78
CA PRO A 1008 -18.41 11.91 7.41
C PRO A 1008 -19.32 13.13 7.24
N ALA A 1009 -20.28 13.32 8.16
CA ALA A 1009 -21.27 14.39 8.13
C ALA A 1009 -20.74 15.76 8.57
N VAL A 1010 -19.54 15.85 9.16
CA VAL A 1010 -18.95 17.10 9.62
C VAL A 1010 -17.64 17.42 8.90
N ARG A 1011 -17.16 18.66 9.03
CA ARG A 1011 -15.86 19.08 8.51
C ARG A 1011 -15.10 19.90 9.55
N ALA A 1012 -13.79 19.74 9.60
CA ALA A 1012 -12.92 20.65 10.35
C ALA A 1012 -12.78 21.99 9.60
N ARG A 1013 -12.94 23.10 10.30
CA ARG A 1013 -12.61 24.45 9.80
C ARG A 1013 -11.44 24.98 10.60
N LEU A 1014 -10.30 25.14 9.94
CA LEU A 1014 -9.10 25.72 10.52
C LEU A 1014 -8.84 27.10 9.92
N ASN A 1015 -8.32 28.03 10.71
CA ASN A 1015 -7.91 29.35 10.24
C ASN A 1015 -6.47 29.58 10.68
N ALA A 1016 -5.57 29.75 9.71
CA ALA A 1016 -4.15 29.95 9.97
C ALA A 1016 -3.84 31.24 10.77
N HIS A 1017 -4.76 32.21 10.81
CA HIS A 1017 -4.62 33.40 11.66
C HIS A 1017 -4.84 33.12 13.16
N TRP A 1018 -5.38 31.95 13.53
CA TRP A 1018 -5.64 31.59 14.93
C TRP A 1018 -4.45 30.94 15.64
N TRP A 1019 -3.35 30.68 14.93
CA TRP A 1019 -2.10 30.20 15.53
C TRP A 1019 -0.91 30.95 14.93
N HIS A 1020 0.16 31.07 15.71
CA HIS A 1020 1.38 31.71 15.22
C HIS A 1020 2.05 30.81 14.18
N VAL A 1021 2.00 31.23 12.91
CA VAL A 1021 2.89 30.70 11.87
C VAL A 1021 4.23 31.40 12.08
N HIS A 1022 5.22 30.67 12.58
CA HIS A 1022 6.57 31.18 12.86
C HIS A 1022 7.40 31.37 11.59
#